data_AF-A0AAE5XHA8-F1
#
_entry.id   AF-A0AAE5XHA8-F1
#
_cell.length_a   1.000
_cell.length_b   1.000
_cell.length_c   1.000
_cell.angle_alpha   90.00
_cell.angle_beta   90.00
_cell.angle_gamma   90.00
#
_symmetry.space_group_name_H-M   'P 1'
#
loop_
_entity.id
_entity.type
_entity.pdbx_description
1 polymer ?
#
loop_
_entity_poly.entity_id
_entity_poly.type
_entity_poly.pdbx_seq_one_letter_code
_entity_poly.pdbx_strand_id
1 'polypeptide(L)'
;MKNLPLKAVAATSALLLSSHSWGHSAMFPDGFKYDNSNEGAPSPMMSAMMADEGSAPVASFTASTECQNGGAAGYPCKNVDLMSFLPKGDMGGGSANLNDIWGYTDPQTGKEIAIVGRENGTSFVDVTDAENPVYLGFLPSHNNGSDSWRDIKTYNDHAFIVADGSGNRTHGLQVFDLTTLRNVTPGSTLTETAHLGGFGNAHNIAINEETGYAYIVGSNQCSGGLYMVDVSNPTAPSYSGCFSADGYTHDTQCVVYNGPDSRYFGKEICVGYNEDTITIVDVSNKSNPQQISRTPYQGSQYTHQGWFIDDNHSVLIMNDELDEQNSGINTTSYIWDVSDLQHPVELGRYVGPTEAIDHNLYTKDGYVFETNYRAGLRILNADDIANGNLEEVAYFDTIPNSNAAQFSGTWSNYAYFASGNIILSDIGNGLFTVKPDWDAIGNPDPDPDPSDYCEAAGNNASEEWIGKVEVGEFANASGSSKYSDFTDMTVALAAGETSVTLTPSFSGSSYKESWKIWVDLNGDGDFEDSGEEVFSSGSASSSPVTGSLNIPASAPEGKTRMRVAMRYNAAPSPCGTFNYGEVEDYTVEIGSGGEPPTDPDSYENTTPFAIPDNNGTGISSPIDVTRSGASGTVSVTVDITHTYKGDLVVDLLHPDGTVFNLHNRTGGSADNIQQTFSVDVGAKDSAGQWKLRVKDQARRDTGTLNSWGVKF
;
A
#
# COMPACT_ATOMS: atom_id res chain seq x y z
N MET A 1 45.27 31.46 -70.05
CA MET A 1 46.63 31.11 -70.52
C MET A 1 47.48 30.81 -69.29
N LYS A 2 47.97 29.56 -69.18
CA LYS A 2 49.23 29.08 -68.55
C LYS A 2 49.58 29.54 -67.11
N ASN A 3 50.11 28.75 -66.18
CA ASN A 3 50.51 27.34 -66.06
C ASN A 3 50.87 27.15 -64.56
N LEU A 4 50.59 25.97 -63.98
CA LEU A 4 51.21 25.46 -62.73
C LEU A 4 52.68 25.03 -63.00
N PRO A 5 53.58 24.92 -61.98
CA PRO A 5 53.74 23.63 -61.27
C PRO A 5 54.21 23.66 -59.79
N LEU A 6 54.05 22.48 -59.18
CA LEU A 6 54.49 21.97 -57.86
C LEU A 6 55.99 22.14 -57.52
N LYS A 7 56.34 22.28 -56.22
CA LYS A 7 56.82 21.17 -55.35
C LYS A 7 57.21 21.62 -53.93
N ALA A 8 56.98 20.69 -53.00
CA ALA A 8 57.11 20.75 -51.55
C ALA A 8 58.55 20.73 -51.01
N VAL A 9 58.73 21.21 -49.77
CA VAL A 9 59.59 20.60 -48.74
C VAL A 9 58.91 20.79 -47.37
N ALA A 10 58.86 19.71 -46.60
CA ALA A 10 58.23 19.57 -45.29
C ALA A 10 59.14 19.99 -44.13
N ALA A 11 58.56 20.43 -43.01
CA ALA A 11 59.10 20.25 -41.65
C ALA A 11 57.98 20.44 -40.59
N THR A 12 57.39 19.32 -40.19
CA THR A 12 57.00 18.93 -38.83
C THR A 12 56.46 19.98 -37.85
N SER A 13 55.15 19.93 -37.62
CA SER A 13 54.54 20.03 -36.28
C SER A 13 53.20 19.29 -36.34
N ALA A 14 53.23 18.00 -36.01
CA ALA A 14 52.04 17.19 -35.85
C ALA A 14 51.42 17.51 -34.48
N LEU A 15 50.35 18.31 -34.45
CA LEU A 15 49.38 18.22 -33.36
C LEU A 15 48.49 17.01 -33.67
N LEU A 16 48.74 15.91 -32.95
CA LEU A 16 47.81 14.81 -32.81
C LEU A 16 46.56 15.33 -32.07
N LEU A 17 45.55 15.79 -32.80
CA LEU A 17 44.18 15.81 -32.30
C LEU A 17 43.61 14.42 -32.58
N SER A 18 43.79 13.53 -31.61
CA SER A 18 43.11 12.24 -31.61
C SER A 18 41.61 12.52 -31.45
N SER A 19 40.85 12.35 -32.53
CA SER A 19 39.40 12.17 -32.47
C SER A 19 39.11 10.81 -31.86
N HIS A 20 39.22 10.71 -30.54
CA HIS A 20 38.50 9.71 -29.76
C HIS A 20 37.23 10.43 -29.28
N SER A 21 36.13 10.30 -30.03
CA SER A 21 34.84 10.41 -29.38
C SER A 21 34.79 9.24 -28.41
N TRP A 22 34.99 9.53 -27.13
CA TRP A 22 34.58 8.62 -26.07
C TRP A 22 33.06 8.56 -26.19
N GLY A 23 32.57 7.60 -26.98
CA GLY A 23 31.21 7.12 -26.82
C GLY A 23 31.12 6.73 -25.36
N HIS A 24 30.41 7.53 -24.58
CA HIS A 24 29.94 7.11 -23.28
C HIS A 24 28.91 6.02 -23.61
N SER A 25 29.40 4.79 -23.81
CA SER A 25 28.61 3.64 -23.40
C SER A 25 28.31 3.95 -21.94
N ALA A 26 27.03 4.05 -21.56
CA ALA A 26 26.65 4.01 -20.16
C ALA A 26 27.31 2.76 -19.58
N MET A 27 28.47 2.95 -18.96
CA MET A 27 29.13 1.94 -18.17
C MET A 27 28.34 2.02 -16.88
N PHE A 28 27.35 1.12 -16.76
CA PHE A 28 26.65 0.80 -15.54
C PHE A 28 27.65 0.82 -14.37
N PRO A 29 27.30 1.33 -13.18
CA PRO A 29 28.03 0.97 -11.99
C PRO A 29 28.13 -0.56 -11.96
N ASP A 30 29.32 -1.11 -11.73
CA ASP A 30 29.67 -2.54 -11.72
C ASP A 30 28.84 -3.40 -10.70
N GLY A 31 27.78 -2.84 -10.11
CA GLY A 31 26.93 -3.39 -9.04
C GLY A 31 25.64 -4.09 -9.49
N PHE A 32 25.08 -3.79 -10.67
CA PHE A 32 23.92 -4.52 -11.21
C PHE A 32 24.35 -5.88 -11.76
N LYS A 33 24.66 -6.83 -10.87
CA LYS A 33 24.88 -8.23 -11.24
C LYS A 33 23.84 -9.08 -10.54
N TYR A 34 23.03 -9.74 -11.37
CA TYR A 34 22.11 -10.78 -10.92
C TYR A 34 22.83 -11.75 -9.98
N ASP A 35 22.28 -11.94 -8.79
CA ASP A 35 22.73 -13.00 -7.91
C ASP A 35 22.18 -14.33 -8.45
N ASN A 36 23.08 -15.15 -9.01
CA ASN A 36 22.77 -16.51 -9.44
C ASN A 36 22.62 -17.49 -8.26
N SER A 37 22.56 -17.00 -7.02
CA SER A 37 22.19 -17.82 -5.88
C SER A 37 20.79 -18.38 -6.14
N ASN A 38 20.71 -19.70 -6.22
CA ASN A 38 19.49 -20.45 -6.49
C ASN A 38 18.58 -20.45 -5.22
N GLU A 39 18.52 -19.31 -4.52
CA GLU A 39 17.92 -19.13 -3.19
C GLU A 39 16.40 -18.97 -3.22
N GLY A 40 15.80 -18.90 -4.41
CA GLY A 40 14.37 -19.16 -4.64
C GLY A 40 13.98 -20.64 -4.53
N ALA A 41 14.72 -21.44 -3.73
CA ALA A 41 14.40 -22.85 -3.54
C ALA A 41 13.00 -22.99 -2.91
N PRO A 42 12.20 -23.97 -3.38
CA PRO A 42 10.80 -24.11 -3.00
C PRO A 42 10.63 -24.24 -1.47
N SER A 43 9.51 -23.70 -0.95
CA SER A 43 9.07 -23.87 0.43
C SER A 43 9.18 -25.34 0.90
N PRO A 44 9.47 -25.63 2.18
CA PRO A 44 9.54 -26.99 2.71
C PRO A 44 8.31 -27.86 2.39
N MET A 45 7.12 -27.25 2.24
CA MET A 45 5.90 -27.96 1.87
C MET A 45 5.88 -28.36 0.38
N MET A 46 6.34 -27.46 -0.49
CA MET A 46 6.55 -27.72 -1.92
C MET A 46 7.69 -28.75 -2.11
N SER A 47 8.73 -28.69 -1.27
CA SER A 47 9.79 -29.68 -1.20
C SER A 47 9.33 -31.03 -0.62
N ALA A 48 8.30 -31.04 0.24
CA ALA A 48 7.67 -32.26 0.76
C ALA A 48 6.73 -32.91 -0.27
N MET A 49 6.08 -32.12 -1.13
CA MET A 49 5.40 -32.63 -2.34
C MET A 49 6.39 -33.20 -3.37
N MET A 50 7.63 -32.68 -3.39
CA MET A 50 8.74 -33.17 -4.22
C MET A 50 9.50 -34.37 -3.62
N ALA A 51 9.21 -34.78 -2.38
CA ALA A 51 10.00 -35.80 -1.68
C ALA A 51 9.75 -37.25 -2.17
N ASP A 52 8.87 -37.47 -3.16
CA ASP A 52 8.66 -38.79 -3.75
C ASP A 52 9.48 -39.06 -5.02
N GLU A 53 9.94 -38.06 -5.80
CA GLU A 53 10.91 -38.29 -6.90
C GLU A 53 11.88 -37.12 -7.10
N GLY A 54 13.18 -37.44 -7.18
CA GLY A 54 14.29 -36.50 -7.01
C GLY A 54 14.40 -35.32 -7.99
N SER A 55 14.92 -34.20 -7.48
CA SER A 55 15.47 -33.03 -8.19
C SER A 55 14.82 -32.71 -9.53
N ALA A 56 13.58 -32.24 -9.50
CA ALA A 56 12.82 -31.75 -10.65
C ALA A 56 12.59 -30.22 -10.56
N PRO A 57 12.36 -29.53 -11.70
CA PRO A 57 12.00 -28.10 -11.73
C PRO A 57 10.73 -27.81 -10.90
N VAL A 58 10.58 -26.57 -10.43
CA VAL A 58 9.37 -26.10 -9.73
C VAL A 58 8.15 -26.42 -10.59
N ALA A 59 7.23 -27.23 -10.06
CA ALA A 59 6.05 -27.68 -10.80
C ALA A 59 5.05 -26.53 -10.95
N SER A 60 4.37 -26.47 -12.10
CA SER A 60 3.25 -25.56 -12.33
C SER A 60 2.13 -25.81 -11.32
N PHE A 61 1.51 -24.72 -10.86
CA PHE A 61 0.42 -24.73 -9.89
C PHE A 61 -0.83 -24.13 -10.54
N THR A 62 -1.88 -24.94 -10.62
CA THR A 62 -3.15 -24.61 -11.28
C THR A 62 -4.32 -24.92 -10.34
N ALA A 63 -4.52 -24.05 -9.36
CA ALA A 63 -5.67 -23.98 -8.44
C ALA A 63 -5.50 -22.70 -7.63
N SER A 64 -6.57 -22.05 -7.17
CA SER A 64 -6.39 -20.94 -6.22
C SER A 64 -5.96 -21.47 -4.84
N THR A 65 -5.21 -20.65 -4.10
CA THR A 65 -4.97 -20.82 -2.67
C THR A 65 -5.16 -19.48 -1.99
N GLU A 66 -6.15 -19.44 -1.11
CA GLU A 66 -6.45 -18.28 -0.29
C GLU A 66 -5.27 -17.97 0.63
N CYS A 67 -5.06 -16.67 0.87
CA CYS A 67 -4.11 -16.22 1.87
C CYS A 67 -4.70 -16.39 3.26
N GLN A 68 -4.23 -17.39 3.99
CA GLN A 68 -4.66 -17.67 5.35
C GLN A 68 -3.42 -17.84 6.21
N ASN A 69 -3.43 -17.33 7.46
CA ASN A 69 -2.30 -17.50 8.37
C ASN A 69 -0.95 -17.00 7.83
N GLY A 70 -0.98 -15.87 7.13
CA GLY A 70 0.22 -15.28 6.55
C GLY A 70 0.82 -16.06 5.38
N GLY A 71 0.11 -17.05 4.81
CA GLY A 71 0.64 -17.91 3.76
C GLY A 71 -0.37 -18.42 2.72
N ALA A 72 0.07 -18.53 1.47
CA ALA A 72 -0.65 -19.16 0.37
C ALA A 72 0.29 -20.07 -0.42
N ALA A 73 0.02 -21.37 -0.43
CA ALA A 73 0.86 -22.39 -1.09
C ALA A 73 2.35 -22.36 -0.69
N GLY A 74 2.64 -21.90 0.54
CA GLY A 74 4.00 -21.77 1.07
C GLY A 74 4.71 -20.45 0.73
N TYR A 75 4.00 -19.51 0.11
CA TYR A 75 4.45 -18.13 -0.10
C TYR A 75 3.87 -17.22 0.99
N PRO A 76 4.68 -16.35 1.62
CA PRO A 76 4.18 -15.35 2.56
C PRO A 76 3.20 -14.41 1.87
N CYS A 77 2.08 -14.12 2.51
CA CYS A 77 1.08 -13.19 1.98
C CYS A 77 0.30 -12.53 3.13
N LYS A 78 -0.38 -11.43 2.80
CA LYS A 78 -1.43 -10.81 3.62
C LYS A 78 -2.50 -10.29 2.68
N ASN A 79 -3.74 -10.78 2.81
CA ASN A 79 -4.91 -10.35 2.02
C ASN A 79 -4.70 -10.44 0.49
N VAL A 80 -3.81 -11.31 0.01
CA VAL A 80 -3.58 -11.53 -1.42
C VAL A 80 -3.49 -13.02 -1.69
N ASP A 81 -4.48 -13.54 -2.42
CA ASP A 81 -4.57 -14.94 -2.78
C ASP A 81 -3.64 -15.28 -3.95
N LEU A 82 -3.08 -16.49 -3.92
CA LEU A 82 -2.39 -17.05 -5.09
C LEU A 82 -3.42 -17.69 -6.01
N MET A 83 -3.53 -17.21 -7.25
CA MET A 83 -4.42 -17.82 -8.25
C MET A 83 -3.72 -18.91 -9.06
N SER A 84 -2.49 -18.65 -9.51
CA SER A 84 -1.68 -19.63 -10.23
C SER A 84 -0.20 -19.25 -10.27
N PHE A 85 0.64 -20.26 -10.53
CA PHE A 85 2.06 -20.07 -10.82
C PHE A 85 2.45 -20.88 -12.06
N LEU A 86 2.98 -20.18 -13.06
CA LEU A 86 3.50 -20.76 -14.30
C LEU A 86 5.03 -20.61 -14.34
N PRO A 87 5.79 -21.72 -14.19
CA PRO A 87 7.24 -21.69 -14.20
C PRO A 87 7.79 -21.14 -15.52
N LYS A 88 8.91 -20.41 -15.48
CA LYS A 88 9.48 -19.79 -16.69
C LYS A 88 9.79 -20.79 -17.82
N GLY A 89 10.05 -22.06 -17.50
CA GLY A 89 10.28 -23.13 -18.48
C GLY A 89 9.05 -23.52 -19.29
N ASP A 90 7.84 -23.27 -18.78
CA ASP A 90 6.58 -23.71 -19.38
C ASP A 90 5.93 -22.65 -20.27
N MET A 91 6.57 -21.48 -20.40
CA MET A 91 6.05 -20.32 -21.14
C MET A 91 6.92 -19.94 -22.35
N GLY A 92 7.67 -20.88 -22.92
CA GLY A 92 8.56 -20.62 -24.06
C GLY A 92 9.86 -19.90 -23.68
N GLY A 93 10.79 -19.73 -24.63
CA GLY A 93 12.07 -19.07 -24.35
C GLY A 93 13.08 -19.89 -23.52
N GLY A 94 12.74 -21.09 -23.07
CA GLY A 94 13.66 -21.98 -22.35
C GLY A 94 13.94 -21.51 -20.92
N SER A 95 15.20 -21.53 -20.49
CA SER A 95 15.61 -21.14 -19.13
C SER A 95 15.96 -19.65 -18.98
N ALA A 96 15.71 -18.84 -20.01
CA ALA A 96 15.97 -17.41 -19.97
C ALA A 96 15.24 -16.75 -18.79
N ASN A 97 15.93 -15.83 -18.12
CA ASN A 97 15.32 -15.09 -17.02
C ASN A 97 14.19 -14.18 -17.52
N LEU A 98 13.21 -13.94 -16.65
CA LEU A 98 12.13 -12.99 -16.90
C LEU A 98 12.58 -11.58 -16.53
N ASN A 99 11.90 -10.57 -17.08
CA ASN A 99 12.07 -9.16 -16.72
C ASN A 99 10.70 -8.48 -16.73
N ASP A 100 10.55 -7.32 -17.37
CA ASP A 100 9.31 -6.54 -17.31
C ASP A 100 8.06 -7.33 -17.76
N ILE A 101 6.91 -6.89 -17.27
CA ILE A 101 5.61 -7.47 -17.56
C ILE A 101 4.61 -6.38 -17.85
N TRP A 102 3.75 -6.64 -18.83
CA TRP A 102 2.61 -5.79 -19.13
C TRP A 102 1.36 -6.63 -19.38
N GLY A 103 0.20 -6.00 -19.38
CA GLY A 103 -1.07 -6.67 -19.65
C GLY A 103 -1.78 -6.11 -20.88
N TYR A 104 -2.64 -6.94 -21.47
CA TYR A 104 -3.52 -6.53 -22.55
C TYR A 104 -4.88 -7.22 -22.40
N THR A 105 -5.94 -6.43 -22.34
CA THR A 105 -7.31 -6.95 -22.44
C THR A 105 -7.79 -6.82 -23.87
N ASP A 106 -8.05 -7.95 -24.51
CA ASP A 106 -8.53 -7.97 -25.88
C ASP A 106 -9.95 -7.40 -25.97
N PRO A 107 -10.19 -6.27 -26.68
CA PRO A 107 -11.48 -5.59 -26.66
C PRO A 107 -12.60 -6.37 -27.36
N GLN A 108 -12.25 -7.39 -28.16
CA GLN A 108 -13.24 -8.21 -28.87
C GLN A 108 -13.66 -9.43 -28.06
N THR A 109 -12.73 -10.07 -27.37
CA THR A 109 -12.94 -11.35 -26.68
C THR A 109 -13.03 -11.21 -25.16
N GLY A 110 -12.57 -10.10 -24.60
CA GLY A 110 -12.45 -9.88 -23.16
C GLY A 110 -11.32 -10.67 -22.52
N LYS A 111 -10.44 -11.31 -23.32
CA LYS A 111 -9.32 -12.07 -22.81
C LYS A 111 -8.27 -11.18 -22.18
N GLU A 112 -7.80 -11.54 -21.01
CA GLU A 112 -6.70 -10.88 -20.30
C GLU A 112 -5.41 -11.63 -20.60
N ILE A 113 -4.45 -10.96 -21.22
CA ILE A 113 -3.20 -11.55 -21.68
C ILE A 113 -2.04 -10.92 -20.92
N ALA A 114 -1.27 -11.75 -20.22
CA ALA A 114 0.04 -11.39 -19.69
C ALA A 114 1.07 -11.38 -20.82
N ILE A 115 1.79 -10.27 -20.96
CA ILE A 115 2.90 -10.07 -21.90
C ILE A 115 4.18 -10.04 -21.07
N VAL A 116 4.93 -11.15 -21.12
CA VAL A 116 6.03 -11.41 -20.19
C VAL A 116 7.36 -11.29 -20.92
N GLY A 117 8.15 -10.28 -20.54
CA GLY A 117 9.49 -10.05 -21.05
C GLY A 117 10.47 -11.12 -20.58
N ARG A 118 11.42 -11.45 -21.46
CA ARG A 118 12.52 -12.39 -21.20
C ARG A 118 13.81 -11.89 -21.78
N GLU A 119 14.93 -12.44 -21.35
CA GLU A 119 16.22 -12.12 -21.95
C GLU A 119 16.25 -12.35 -23.48
N ASN A 120 15.57 -13.38 -23.99
CA ASN A 120 15.64 -13.79 -25.39
C ASN A 120 14.37 -13.52 -26.23
N GLY A 121 13.35 -12.87 -25.66
CA GLY A 121 12.11 -12.58 -26.37
C GLY A 121 10.96 -12.21 -25.43
N THR A 122 9.74 -12.43 -25.87
CA THR A 122 8.51 -12.11 -25.13
C THR A 122 7.54 -13.29 -25.20
N SER A 123 6.94 -13.65 -24.08
CA SER A 123 5.92 -14.69 -23.99
C SER A 123 4.53 -14.09 -23.80
N PHE A 124 3.53 -14.75 -24.36
CA PHE A 124 2.13 -14.36 -24.21
C PHE A 124 1.38 -15.48 -23.51
N VAL A 125 0.69 -15.15 -22.41
CA VAL A 125 -0.07 -16.10 -21.59
C VAL A 125 -1.48 -15.55 -21.38
N ASP A 126 -2.49 -16.34 -21.72
CA ASP A 126 -3.88 -16.03 -21.39
C ASP A 126 -4.12 -16.30 -19.91
N VAL A 127 -4.46 -15.26 -19.15
CA VAL A 127 -4.72 -15.29 -17.70
C VAL A 127 -6.19 -14.94 -17.38
N THR A 128 -7.07 -15.00 -18.38
CA THR A 128 -8.51 -14.73 -18.20
C THR A 128 -9.13 -15.67 -17.17
N ASP A 129 -8.73 -16.94 -17.20
CA ASP A 129 -8.95 -17.89 -16.11
C ASP A 129 -7.67 -17.90 -15.26
N ALA A 130 -7.68 -17.12 -14.19
CA ALA A 130 -6.50 -16.88 -13.35
C ALA A 130 -5.97 -18.14 -12.68
N GLU A 131 -6.80 -19.16 -12.49
CA GLU A 131 -6.41 -20.46 -11.90
C GLU A 131 -5.78 -21.39 -12.94
N ASN A 132 -6.04 -21.15 -14.24
CA ASN A 132 -5.64 -22.03 -15.33
C ASN A 132 -5.01 -21.24 -16.48
N PRO A 133 -3.84 -20.59 -16.26
CA PRO A 133 -3.19 -19.79 -17.28
C PRO A 133 -2.78 -20.64 -18.49
N VAL A 134 -2.97 -20.11 -19.71
CA VAL A 134 -2.67 -20.82 -20.96
C VAL A 134 -1.55 -20.10 -21.72
N TYR A 135 -0.39 -20.74 -21.83
CA TYR A 135 0.70 -20.25 -22.68
C TYR A 135 0.32 -20.26 -24.16
N LEU A 136 0.25 -19.08 -24.78
CA LEU A 136 -0.22 -18.88 -26.15
C LEU A 136 0.92 -18.99 -27.17
N GLY A 137 2.05 -18.33 -26.92
CA GLY A 137 3.17 -18.33 -27.85
C GLY A 137 4.32 -17.45 -27.41
N PHE A 138 5.44 -17.58 -28.13
CA PHE A 138 6.69 -16.88 -27.84
C PHE A 138 7.15 -16.12 -29.07
N LEU A 139 7.38 -14.81 -28.91
CA LEU A 139 7.99 -13.94 -29.89
C LEU A 139 9.50 -13.85 -29.60
N PRO A 140 10.37 -14.43 -30.45
CA PRO A 140 11.81 -14.27 -30.30
C PRO A 140 12.23 -12.81 -30.43
N SER A 141 13.26 -12.43 -29.68
CA SER A 141 13.91 -11.13 -29.82
C SER A 141 14.30 -10.89 -31.29
N HIS A 142 14.20 -9.63 -31.74
CA HIS A 142 14.62 -9.25 -33.08
C HIS A 142 16.03 -9.78 -33.40
N ASN A 143 16.20 -10.45 -34.56
CA ASN A 143 17.42 -11.17 -34.96
C ASN A 143 17.88 -12.31 -34.01
N ASN A 144 17.00 -12.85 -33.17
CA ASN A 144 17.28 -13.91 -32.19
C ASN A 144 18.41 -13.55 -31.20
N GLY A 145 18.45 -12.28 -30.79
CA GLY A 145 19.39 -11.80 -29.78
C GLY A 145 18.98 -12.17 -28.35
N SER A 146 19.87 -11.88 -27.41
CA SER A 146 19.61 -11.96 -25.97
C SER A 146 20.07 -10.65 -25.36
N ASP A 147 19.25 -10.09 -24.48
CA ASP A 147 19.42 -8.83 -23.77
C ASP A 147 19.12 -9.09 -22.29
N SER A 148 19.63 -8.30 -21.36
CA SER A 148 19.38 -8.57 -19.94
C SER A 148 17.96 -8.12 -19.60
N TRP A 149 17.57 -6.96 -20.11
CA TRP A 149 16.29 -6.34 -19.82
C TRP A 149 15.50 -6.00 -21.08
N ARG A 150 14.18 -6.10 -20.92
CA ARG A 150 13.18 -5.63 -21.87
C ARG A 150 12.15 -4.84 -21.10
N ASP A 151 11.50 -3.93 -21.81
CA ASP A 151 10.36 -3.18 -21.30
C ASP A 151 9.27 -3.16 -22.38
N ILE A 152 8.02 -3.23 -21.92
CA ILE A 152 6.88 -3.50 -22.79
C ILE A 152 5.76 -2.53 -22.46
N LYS A 153 5.14 -1.94 -23.49
CA LYS A 153 3.87 -1.19 -23.36
C LYS A 153 2.94 -1.55 -24.51
N THR A 154 1.66 -1.31 -24.31
CA THR A 154 0.62 -1.59 -25.31
C THR A 154 0.00 -0.32 -25.84
N TYR A 155 -0.36 -0.33 -27.13
CA TYR A 155 -1.17 0.73 -27.72
C TYR A 155 -1.88 0.22 -28.97
N ASN A 156 -3.19 0.51 -29.08
CA ASN A 156 -4.01 0.20 -30.24
C ASN A 156 -3.90 -1.28 -30.70
N ASP A 157 -4.13 -2.22 -29.79
CA ASP A 157 -4.00 -3.68 -29.97
C ASP A 157 -2.60 -4.17 -30.38
N HIS A 158 -1.54 -3.39 -30.13
CA HIS A 158 -0.16 -3.79 -30.38
C HIS A 158 0.70 -3.70 -29.13
N ALA A 159 1.65 -4.63 -28.99
CA ALA A 159 2.73 -4.56 -28.03
C ALA A 159 3.96 -3.89 -28.66
N PHE A 160 4.57 -2.98 -27.93
CA PHE A 160 5.78 -2.25 -28.27
C PHE A 160 6.86 -2.64 -27.27
N ILE A 161 7.92 -3.27 -27.77
CA ILE A 161 8.93 -3.95 -26.95
C ILE A 161 10.29 -3.34 -27.27
N VAL A 162 11.00 -2.92 -26.24
CA VAL A 162 12.40 -2.46 -26.33
C VAL A 162 13.33 -3.36 -25.52
N ALA A 163 14.65 -3.18 -25.67
CA ALA A 163 15.64 -3.93 -24.92
C ALA A 163 16.95 -3.16 -24.74
N ASP A 164 17.62 -3.45 -23.63
CA ASP A 164 18.80 -2.74 -23.14
C ASP A 164 20.07 -2.92 -23.99
N GLY A 165 20.01 -3.78 -25.02
CA GLY A 165 21.10 -4.03 -25.95
C GLY A 165 22.37 -4.58 -25.31
N SER A 166 22.28 -5.18 -24.12
CA SER A 166 23.43 -5.75 -23.39
C SER A 166 24.10 -6.88 -24.17
N GLY A 167 23.32 -7.64 -24.93
CA GLY A 167 23.79 -8.65 -25.88
C GLY A 167 23.37 -8.40 -27.33
N ASN A 168 22.25 -7.72 -27.59
CA ASN A 168 21.76 -7.43 -28.94
C ASN A 168 21.51 -5.94 -29.20
N ARG A 169 22.54 -5.25 -29.66
CA ARG A 169 22.47 -3.83 -30.07
C ARG A 169 21.59 -3.53 -31.29
N THR A 170 21.01 -4.56 -31.91
CA THR A 170 20.11 -4.40 -33.07
C THR A 170 18.63 -4.52 -32.70
N HIS A 171 18.29 -4.78 -31.44
CA HIS A 171 16.92 -5.05 -31.03
C HIS A 171 15.95 -3.92 -31.44
N GLY A 172 16.28 -2.66 -31.15
CA GLY A 172 15.41 -1.53 -31.51
C GLY A 172 14.03 -1.63 -30.87
N LEU A 173 13.01 -1.11 -31.56
CA LEU A 173 11.61 -1.18 -31.17
C LEU A 173 10.95 -2.30 -31.97
N GLN A 174 10.64 -3.41 -31.31
CA GLN A 174 9.90 -4.53 -31.87
C GLN A 174 8.40 -4.29 -31.63
N VAL A 175 7.57 -4.44 -32.68
CA VAL A 175 6.12 -4.27 -32.58
C VAL A 175 5.42 -5.58 -32.91
N PHE A 176 4.42 -5.96 -32.12
CA PHE A 176 3.64 -7.17 -32.31
C PHE A 176 2.14 -6.91 -32.26
N ASP A 177 1.39 -7.46 -33.22
CA ASP A 177 -0.07 -7.35 -33.30
C ASP A 177 -0.73 -8.39 -32.39
N LEU A 178 -1.30 -7.92 -31.28
CA LEU A 178 -1.90 -8.76 -30.24
C LEU A 178 -3.19 -9.42 -30.71
N THR A 179 -3.86 -8.89 -31.73
CA THR A 179 -5.10 -9.49 -32.27
C THR A 179 -4.84 -10.86 -32.91
N THR A 180 -3.60 -11.14 -33.32
CA THR A 180 -3.19 -12.42 -33.87
C THR A 180 -3.32 -13.57 -32.85
N LEU A 181 -3.24 -13.25 -31.55
CA LEU A 181 -3.36 -14.21 -30.45
C LEU A 181 -4.77 -14.81 -30.35
N ARG A 182 -5.80 -14.16 -30.91
CA ARG A 182 -7.19 -14.66 -30.89
C ARG A 182 -7.33 -16.05 -31.53
N ASN A 183 -6.47 -16.38 -32.49
CA ASN A 183 -6.53 -17.62 -33.26
C ASN A 183 -5.19 -18.40 -33.25
N VAL A 184 -4.30 -18.07 -32.30
CA VAL A 184 -2.99 -18.73 -32.22
C VAL A 184 -3.14 -20.15 -31.68
N THR A 185 -2.34 -21.08 -32.21
CA THR A 185 -2.18 -22.40 -31.59
C THR A 185 -1.25 -22.24 -30.38
N PRO A 186 -1.67 -22.63 -29.15
CA PRO A 186 -0.81 -22.58 -27.97
C PRO A 186 0.57 -23.19 -28.21
N GLY A 187 1.61 -22.51 -27.73
CA GLY A 187 3.01 -22.89 -27.91
C GLY A 187 3.65 -22.50 -29.25
N SER A 188 2.99 -21.68 -30.06
CA SER A 188 3.55 -21.23 -31.34
C SER A 188 4.74 -20.28 -31.17
N THR A 189 5.71 -20.37 -32.08
CA THR A 189 6.70 -19.30 -32.27
C THR A 189 6.11 -18.21 -33.16
N LEU A 190 6.15 -16.98 -32.67
CA LEU A 190 5.54 -15.80 -33.26
C LEU A 190 6.59 -14.97 -34.02
N THR A 191 6.11 -14.03 -34.83
CA THR A 191 6.95 -13.12 -35.62
C THR A 191 6.50 -11.68 -35.39
N GLU A 192 7.46 -10.76 -35.31
CA GLU A 192 7.17 -9.34 -35.17
C GLU A 192 6.38 -8.81 -36.37
N THR A 193 5.48 -7.86 -36.10
CA THR A 193 4.64 -7.17 -37.09
C THR A 193 5.43 -6.06 -37.79
N ALA A 194 6.19 -5.29 -37.00
CA ALA A 194 7.02 -4.21 -37.49
C ALA A 194 8.26 -4.04 -36.60
N HIS A 195 9.24 -3.31 -37.10
CA HIS A 195 10.48 -3.01 -36.41
C HIS A 195 10.95 -1.60 -36.73
N LEU A 196 11.39 -0.87 -35.71
CA LEU A 196 12.08 0.40 -35.86
C LEU A 196 13.45 0.31 -35.16
N GLY A 197 14.50 0.24 -35.96
CA GLY A 197 15.88 0.35 -35.48
C GLY A 197 16.41 1.79 -35.42
N GLY A 198 17.72 1.93 -35.20
CA GLY A 198 18.44 3.19 -35.35
C GLY A 198 18.76 3.92 -34.04
N PHE A 199 18.05 3.62 -32.95
CA PHE A 199 18.34 4.19 -31.63
C PHE A 199 19.26 3.34 -30.74
N GLY A 200 19.60 2.13 -31.19
CA GLY A 200 20.53 1.25 -30.48
C GLY A 200 19.83 0.45 -29.38
N ASN A 201 20.31 0.58 -28.15
CA ASN A 201 19.65 0.03 -26.96
C ASN A 201 18.53 0.98 -26.48
N ALA A 202 17.70 0.49 -25.56
CA ALA A 202 16.79 1.28 -24.77
C ALA A 202 16.50 0.54 -23.46
N HIS A 203 16.56 1.25 -22.33
CA HIS A 203 16.29 0.63 -21.04
C HIS A 203 14.79 0.44 -20.83
N ASN A 204 14.00 1.48 -21.13
CA ASN A 204 12.57 1.53 -20.87
C ASN A 204 11.80 2.22 -22.02
N ILE A 205 10.49 1.94 -22.11
CA ILE A 205 9.53 2.61 -22.97
C ILE A 205 8.28 3.02 -22.19
N ALA A 206 7.86 4.28 -22.37
CA ALA A 206 6.53 4.74 -21.98
C ALA A 206 5.69 5.04 -23.21
N ILE A 207 4.38 4.84 -23.15
CA ILE A 207 3.46 5.26 -24.22
C ILE A 207 2.37 6.14 -23.62
N ASN A 208 2.20 7.33 -24.18
CA ASN A 208 1.01 8.12 -23.94
C ASN A 208 -0.07 7.67 -24.95
N GLU A 209 -1.05 6.90 -24.46
CA GLU A 209 -2.10 6.35 -25.29
C GLU A 209 -3.06 7.42 -25.85
N GLU A 210 -3.20 8.57 -25.18
CA GLU A 210 -4.05 9.66 -25.68
C GLU A 210 -3.48 10.32 -26.93
N THR A 211 -2.15 10.41 -27.02
CA THR A 211 -1.46 11.12 -28.10
C THR A 211 -0.86 10.18 -29.15
N GLY A 212 -0.72 8.89 -28.84
CA GLY A 212 -0.12 7.89 -29.73
C GLY A 212 1.39 8.07 -29.89
N TYR A 213 2.08 8.53 -28.84
CA TYR A 213 3.52 8.68 -28.82
C TYR A 213 4.17 7.74 -27.80
N ALA A 214 5.22 7.07 -28.26
CA ALA A 214 6.14 6.32 -27.42
C ALA A 214 7.39 7.15 -27.08
N TYR A 215 7.87 6.98 -25.86
CA TYR A 215 9.01 7.66 -25.27
C TYR A 215 10.01 6.60 -24.85
N ILE A 216 11.07 6.46 -25.65
CA ILE A 216 12.11 5.47 -25.45
C ILE A 216 13.25 6.13 -24.69
N VAL A 217 13.66 5.55 -23.56
CA VAL A 217 14.67 6.14 -22.66
C VAL A 217 15.84 5.17 -22.42
N GLY A 218 16.93 5.69 -21.88
CA GLY A 218 18.18 4.95 -21.70
C GLY A 218 18.85 4.49 -23.00
N SER A 219 18.52 5.13 -24.13
CA SER A 219 19.04 4.76 -25.46
C SER A 219 20.41 5.36 -25.80
N ASN A 220 21.05 4.87 -26.87
CA ASN A 220 22.28 5.49 -27.42
C ASN A 220 22.01 6.81 -28.17
N GLN A 221 20.74 7.20 -28.31
CA GLN A 221 20.32 8.48 -28.86
C GLN A 221 19.88 9.40 -27.73
N CYS A 222 19.74 10.69 -28.03
CA CYS A 222 19.24 11.66 -27.06
C CYS A 222 20.04 11.73 -25.75
N SER A 223 21.31 11.33 -25.76
CA SER A 223 22.13 11.21 -24.56
C SER A 223 21.53 10.32 -23.47
N GLY A 224 20.68 9.35 -23.85
CA GLY A 224 19.91 8.53 -22.90
C GLY A 224 18.57 9.11 -22.46
N GLY A 225 18.23 10.34 -22.87
CA GLY A 225 16.95 10.98 -22.58
C GLY A 225 15.81 10.52 -23.50
N LEU A 226 14.74 11.32 -23.58
CA LEU A 226 13.51 10.96 -24.30
C LEU A 226 13.72 10.92 -25.83
N TYR A 227 13.74 9.72 -26.40
CA TYR A 227 13.65 9.48 -27.84
C TYR A 227 12.18 9.23 -28.23
N MET A 228 11.56 10.22 -28.87
CA MET A 228 10.11 10.25 -29.12
C MET A 228 9.78 9.63 -30.48
N VAL A 229 8.82 8.69 -30.48
CA VAL A 229 8.36 7.93 -31.64
C VAL A 229 6.85 8.06 -31.77
N ASP A 230 6.37 8.44 -32.95
CA ASP A 230 4.95 8.38 -33.31
C ASP A 230 4.59 6.91 -33.58
N VAL A 231 3.66 6.38 -32.78
CA VAL A 231 3.16 5.00 -32.86
C VAL A 231 1.68 4.94 -33.26
N SER A 232 1.08 6.07 -33.67
CA SER A 232 -0.30 6.16 -34.16
C SER A 232 -0.60 5.21 -35.34
N ASN A 233 0.45 4.86 -36.10
CA ASN A 233 0.43 3.74 -37.03
C ASN A 233 1.40 2.64 -36.55
N PRO A 234 0.91 1.62 -35.80
CA PRO A 234 1.76 0.58 -35.22
C PRO A 234 2.58 -0.23 -36.23
N THR A 235 2.15 -0.30 -37.49
CA THR A 235 2.87 -1.02 -38.54
C THR A 235 4.02 -0.22 -39.18
N ALA A 236 4.11 1.07 -38.87
CA ALA A 236 5.14 1.96 -39.38
C ALA A 236 5.48 3.07 -38.35
N PRO A 237 5.96 2.71 -37.15
CA PRO A 237 6.37 3.69 -36.14
C PRO A 237 7.50 4.58 -36.68
N SER A 238 7.51 5.86 -36.28
CA SER A 238 8.44 6.83 -36.85
C SER A 238 8.99 7.84 -35.84
N TYR A 239 10.27 8.16 -35.96
CA TYR A 239 10.92 9.14 -35.10
C TYR A 239 10.28 10.54 -35.23
N SER A 240 10.05 11.19 -34.10
CA SER A 240 9.39 12.50 -34.03
C SER A 240 10.19 13.58 -33.32
N GLY A 241 11.07 13.22 -32.38
CA GLY A 241 11.68 14.21 -31.51
C GLY A 241 12.66 13.64 -30.51
N CYS A 242 13.42 14.53 -29.88
CA CYS A 242 14.44 14.15 -28.93
C CYS A 242 14.56 15.19 -27.81
N PHE A 243 14.59 14.73 -26.56
CA PHE A 243 15.01 15.52 -25.42
C PHE A 243 16.29 14.94 -24.83
N SER A 244 17.33 15.77 -24.68
CA SER A 244 18.65 15.33 -24.22
C SER A 244 19.30 16.30 -23.23
N ALA A 245 18.55 17.28 -22.73
CA ALA A 245 19.10 18.38 -21.96
C ALA A 245 19.61 17.93 -20.59
N ASP A 246 18.95 16.93 -19.99
CA ASP A 246 19.29 16.44 -18.67
C ASP A 246 20.21 15.20 -18.65
N GLY A 247 20.41 14.58 -19.82
CA GLY A 247 21.24 13.38 -19.94
C GLY A 247 20.41 12.10 -19.89
N TYR A 248 20.90 11.11 -19.15
CA TYR A 248 20.32 9.78 -19.08
C TYR A 248 19.00 9.82 -18.30
N THR A 249 17.97 9.17 -18.85
CA THR A 249 16.69 8.92 -18.20
C THR A 249 16.53 7.42 -18.08
N HIS A 250 16.31 6.93 -16.86
CA HIS A 250 16.15 5.52 -16.57
C HIS A 250 14.75 5.04 -16.95
N ASP A 251 13.75 5.72 -16.41
CA ASP A 251 12.32 5.50 -16.65
C ASP A 251 11.60 6.85 -16.85
N THR A 252 10.42 6.83 -17.43
CA THR A 252 9.58 8.01 -17.60
C THR A 252 8.09 7.68 -17.58
N GLN A 253 7.28 8.60 -17.07
CA GLN A 253 5.84 8.58 -17.29
C GLN A 253 5.43 9.83 -18.08
N CYS A 254 4.66 9.65 -19.15
CA CYS A 254 4.21 10.73 -20.02
C CYS A 254 2.68 10.76 -20.12
N VAL A 255 2.07 11.90 -19.79
CA VAL A 255 0.61 12.07 -19.69
C VAL A 255 0.14 13.35 -20.37
N VAL A 256 -1.14 13.41 -20.75
CA VAL A 256 -1.79 14.71 -20.98
C VAL A 256 -2.13 15.30 -19.62
N TYR A 257 -1.42 16.36 -19.23
CA TYR A 257 -1.46 16.88 -17.88
C TYR A 257 -2.80 17.52 -17.53
N ASN A 258 -3.54 16.92 -16.61
CA ASN A 258 -4.81 17.42 -16.08
C ASN A 258 -4.70 18.04 -14.66
N GLY A 259 -3.49 18.32 -14.18
CA GLY A 259 -3.28 18.80 -12.82
C GLY A 259 -3.42 20.30 -12.58
N PRO A 260 -3.20 20.75 -11.34
CA PRO A 260 -3.54 22.10 -10.87
C PRO A 260 -2.67 23.21 -11.48
N ASP A 261 -1.50 22.88 -12.06
CA ASP A 261 -0.66 23.87 -12.73
C ASP A 261 -1.26 24.32 -14.08
N SER A 262 -2.10 25.36 -14.02
CA SER A 262 -2.80 25.93 -15.17
C SER A 262 -1.91 26.36 -16.35
N ARG A 263 -0.58 26.51 -16.17
CA ARG A 263 0.36 26.85 -17.25
C ARG A 263 0.61 25.67 -18.19
N TYR A 264 0.42 24.45 -17.68
CA TYR A 264 0.70 23.19 -18.38
C TYR A 264 -0.54 22.31 -18.53
N PHE A 265 -1.71 22.73 -18.02
CA PHE A 265 -2.96 22.02 -18.23
C PHE A 265 -3.24 21.75 -19.72
N GLY A 266 -3.55 20.49 -20.04
CA GLY A 266 -3.80 19.99 -21.40
C GLY A 266 -2.55 19.83 -22.27
N LYS A 267 -1.35 20.05 -21.72
CA LYS A 267 -0.08 19.79 -22.40
C LYS A 267 0.36 18.36 -22.17
N GLU A 268 1.18 17.85 -23.08
CA GLU A 268 1.81 16.56 -22.88
C GLU A 268 3.11 16.72 -22.08
N ILE A 269 3.12 16.15 -20.88
CA ILE A 269 4.20 16.28 -19.90
C ILE A 269 4.80 14.91 -19.66
N CYS A 270 6.12 14.83 -19.69
CA CYS A 270 6.88 13.67 -19.24
C CYS A 270 7.60 13.99 -17.94
N VAL A 271 7.47 13.10 -16.96
CA VAL A 271 8.32 13.05 -15.77
C VAL A 271 9.37 11.97 -16.02
N GLY A 272 10.65 12.35 -15.98
CA GLY A 272 11.79 11.45 -16.12
C GLY A 272 12.46 11.21 -14.78
N TYR A 273 12.87 9.96 -14.56
CA TYR A 273 13.58 9.48 -13.37
C TYR A 273 15.04 9.23 -13.79
N ASN A 274 15.93 10.15 -13.42
CA ASN A 274 17.20 10.35 -14.11
C ASN A 274 18.43 9.96 -13.27
N GLU A 275 18.35 8.88 -12.50
CA GLU A 275 19.40 8.37 -11.58
C GLU A 275 19.73 9.31 -10.40
N ASP A 276 19.57 10.62 -10.53
CA ASP A 276 19.87 11.61 -9.49
C ASP A 276 18.76 12.64 -9.23
N THR A 277 17.73 12.67 -10.08
CA THR A 277 16.70 13.71 -10.10
C THR A 277 15.36 13.26 -10.68
N ILE A 278 14.31 13.98 -10.29
CA ILE A 278 13.04 14.05 -11.03
C ILE A 278 13.12 15.21 -12.02
N THR A 279 12.94 14.93 -13.30
CA THR A 279 12.99 15.95 -14.36
C THR A 279 11.69 16.00 -15.14
N ILE A 280 11.05 17.17 -15.16
CA ILE A 280 9.75 17.37 -15.80
C ILE A 280 9.94 18.11 -17.12
N VAL A 281 9.34 17.60 -18.20
CA VAL A 281 9.54 18.09 -19.57
C VAL A 281 8.19 18.28 -20.28
N ASP A 282 7.96 19.46 -20.86
CA ASP A 282 6.88 19.71 -21.81
C ASP A 282 7.29 19.17 -23.18
N VAL A 283 6.65 18.08 -23.59
CA VAL A 283 6.90 17.39 -24.86
C VAL A 283 5.79 17.65 -25.88
N SER A 284 4.89 18.60 -25.63
CA SER A 284 3.77 18.92 -26.53
C SER A 284 4.26 19.23 -27.96
N ASN A 285 5.39 19.93 -28.07
CA ASN A 285 6.10 20.09 -29.33
C ASN A 285 7.32 19.15 -29.39
N LYS A 286 7.14 17.99 -30.01
CA LYS A 286 8.18 16.95 -30.18
C LYS A 286 9.47 17.48 -30.82
N SER A 287 9.39 18.50 -31.67
CA SER A 287 10.56 19.11 -32.32
C SER A 287 11.35 20.07 -31.43
N ASN A 288 10.76 20.50 -30.31
CA ASN A 288 11.35 21.45 -29.37
C ASN A 288 10.83 21.20 -27.94
N PRO A 289 11.12 20.04 -27.34
CA PRO A 289 10.73 19.74 -25.96
C PRO A 289 11.39 20.77 -25.01
N GLN A 290 10.68 21.13 -23.95
CA GLN A 290 11.14 22.14 -22.98
C GLN A 290 11.23 21.53 -21.59
N GLN A 291 12.43 21.50 -21.01
CA GLN A 291 12.58 21.17 -19.60
C GLN A 291 11.89 22.23 -18.75
N ILE A 292 10.98 21.80 -17.88
CA ILE A 292 10.24 22.63 -16.93
C ILE A 292 11.04 22.76 -15.64
N SER A 293 11.46 21.62 -15.10
CA SER A 293 12.22 21.53 -13.85
C SER A 293 13.17 20.33 -13.87
N ARG A 294 14.17 20.40 -13.00
CA ARG A 294 15.08 19.30 -12.63
C ARG A 294 15.28 19.41 -11.13
N THR A 295 14.81 18.42 -10.40
CA THR A 295 14.65 18.51 -8.95
C THR A 295 15.47 17.40 -8.27
N PRO A 296 16.58 17.76 -7.58
CA PRO A 296 17.32 16.83 -6.75
C PRO A 296 16.68 16.67 -5.37
N TYR A 297 17.02 15.58 -4.69
CA TYR A 297 16.59 15.30 -3.32
C TYR A 297 17.72 14.78 -2.45
N GLN A 298 17.49 14.80 -1.13
CA GLN A 298 18.45 14.25 -0.18
C GLN A 298 18.28 12.74 -0.07
N GLY A 299 19.40 12.02 -0.15
CA GLY A 299 19.43 10.56 -0.07
C GLY A 299 19.68 9.88 -1.41
N SER A 300 19.45 10.58 -2.54
CA SER A 300 19.54 10.04 -3.90
C SER A 300 20.73 9.12 -4.12
N GLN A 301 20.45 7.87 -4.50
CA GLN A 301 21.44 6.89 -4.96
C GLN A 301 21.22 6.52 -6.43
N TYR A 302 19.97 6.27 -6.83
CA TYR A 302 19.55 5.88 -8.16
C TYR A 302 18.05 6.11 -8.36
N THR A 303 17.66 7.34 -8.70
CA THR A 303 16.27 7.68 -9.05
C THR A 303 15.76 6.82 -10.20
N HIS A 304 14.88 5.87 -9.88
CA HIS A 304 14.65 4.69 -10.72
C HIS A 304 13.37 4.79 -11.56
N GLN A 305 12.23 4.84 -10.89
CA GLN A 305 10.90 4.82 -11.51
C GLN A 305 9.89 5.51 -10.59
N GLY A 306 8.79 5.96 -11.15
CA GLY A 306 7.69 6.54 -10.39
C GLY A 306 6.44 6.69 -11.23
N TRP A 307 5.36 7.10 -10.56
CA TRP A 307 4.04 7.17 -11.17
C TRP A 307 3.16 8.24 -10.47
N PHE A 308 2.34 8.97 -11.22
CA PHE A 308 1.31 9.83 -10.67
C PHE A 308 0.30 9.01 -9.85
N ILE A 309 -0.16 9.54 -8.72
CA ILE A 309 -1.12 8.81 -7.87
C ILE A 309 -2.50 8.65 -8.52
N ASP A 310 -2.89 9.64 -9.31
CA ASP A 310 -4.18 9.71 -10.00
C ASP A 310 -4.12 10.63 -11.23
N ASP A 311 -5.22 10.68 -11.97
CA ASP A 311 -5.37 11.54 -13.16
C ASP A 311 -5.41 13.05 -12.82
N ASN A 312 -5.43 13.45 -11.54
CA ASN A 312 -5.29 14.85 -11.15
C ASN A 312 -3.82 15.31 -11.20
N HIS A 313 -2.87 14.40 -11.43
CA HIS A 313 -1.44 14.70 -11.65
C HIS A 313 -0.84 15.74 -10.69
N SER A 314 -1.28 15.71 -9.43
CA SER A 314 -0.85 16.65 -8.39
C SER A 314 0.23 16.05 -7.48
N VAL A 315 0.21 14.73 -7.33
CA VAL A 315 1.16 13.98 -6.52
C VAL A 315 1.69 12.81 -7.35
N LEU A 316 2.98 12.50 -7.19
CA LEU A 316 3.59 11.28 -7.72
C LEU A 316 4.39 10.56 -6.64
N ILE A 317 4.55 9.26 -6.82
CA ILE A 317 5.41 8.39 -6.00
C ILE A 317 6.62 8.02 -6.83
N MET A 318 7.77 7.87 -6.19
CA MET A 318 9.05 7.56 -6.83
C MET A 318 9.92 6.67 -5.94
N ASN A 319 10.56 5.69 -6.56
CA ASN A 319 11.50 4.77 -5.92
C ASN A 319 12.97 5.10 -6.23
N ASP A 320 13.88 4.66 -5.35
CA ASP A 320 15.32 4.84 -5.44
C ASP A 320 16.06 3.50 -5.23
N GLU A 321 16.23 2.78 -6.34
CA GLU A 321 16.58 1.34 -6.38
C GLU A 321 17.94 0.96 -5.75
N LEU A 322 18.78 1.93 -5.38
CA LEU A 322 20.09 1.65 -4.78
C LEU A 322 20.20 2.12 -3.33
N ASP A 323 19.19 2.75 -2.76
CA ASP A 323 19.31 3.37 -1.44
C ASP A 323 19.27 2.35 -0.29
N GLU A 324 18.52 1.25 -0.40
CA GLU A 324 18.54 0.17 0.61
C GLU A 324 19.91 -0.51 0.65
N GLN A 325 20.49 -0.80 -0.52
CA GLN A 325 21.79 -1.47 -0.61
C GLN A 325 22.95 -0.55 -0.17
N ASN A 326 22.95 0.72 -0.60
CA ASN A 326 24.08 1.62 -0.36
C ASN A 326 24.00 2.34 1.00
N SER A 327 22.80 2.58 1.49
CA SER A 327 22.56 3.30 2.76
C SER A 327 22.18 2.38 3.91
N GLY A 328 21.82 1.12 3.65
CA GLY A 328 21.42 0.16 4.67
C GLY A 328 20.12 0.58 5.37
N ILE A 329 19.16 1.06 4.57
CA ILE A 329 17.83 1.45 5.03
C ILE A 329 16.81 0.41 4.61
N ASN A 330 15.62 0.49 5.20
CA ASN A 330 14.47 -0.25 4.72
C ASN A 330 13.95 0.33 3.41
N THR A 331 13.19 -0.47 2.66
CA THR A 331 12.47 -0.08 1.43
C THR A 331 11.86 1.31 1.57
N THR A 332 12.21 2.26 0.69
CA THR A 332 11.77 3.66 0.86
C THR A 332 11.23 4.29 -0.43
N SER A 333 9.91 4.47 -0.52
CA SER A 333 9.27 5.22 -1.61
C SER A 333 9.06 6.71 -1.24
N TYR A 334 9.35 7.61 -2.16
CA TYR A 334 9.30 9.06 -1.97
C TYR A 334 7.99 9.65 -2.53
N ILE A 335 7.36 10.55 -1.79
CA ILE A 335 6.08 11.17 -2.14
C ILE A 335 6.32 12.63 -2.51
N TRP A 336 5.90 13.02 -3.71
CA TRP A 336 6.20 14.33 -4.30
C TRP A 336 4.93 15.10 -4.66
N ASP A 337 4.79 16.30 -4.12
CA ASP A 337 3.86 17.31 -4.63
C ASP A 337 4.43 17.94 -5.89
N VAL A 338 3.71 17.78 -6.99
CA VAL A 338 4.01 18.32 -8.32
C VAL A 338 2.88 19.23 -8.82
N SER A 339 2.11 19.81 -7.88
CA SER A 339 1.08 20.80 -8.18
C SER A 339 1.63 22.10 -8.80
N ASP A 340 2.91 22.41 -8.55
CA ASP A 340 3.72 23.36 -9.31
C ASP A 340 4.83 22.59 -10.03
N LEU A 341 4.65 22.33 -11.34
CA LEU A 341 5.62 21.55 -12.11
C LEU A 341 7.01 22.20 -12.19
N GLN A 342 7.12 23.51 -11.91
CA GLN A 342 8.41 24.21 -11.87
C GLN A 342 9.15 24.02 -10.54
N HIS A 343 8.43 23.66 -9.48
CA HIS A 343 8.97 23.51 -8.13
C HIS A 343 8.39 22.27 -7.42
N PRO A 344 8.69 21.04 -7.87
CA PRO A 344 8.36 19.83 -7.13
C PRO A 344 8.87 19.88 -5.68
N VAL A 345 8.06 19.40 -4.74
CA VAL A 345 8.38 19.37 -3.31
C VAL A 345 8.14 17.97 -2.74
N GLU A 346 9.09 17.45 -1.98
CA GLU A 346 8.91 16.19 -1.24
C GLU A 346 7.91 16.43 -0.09
N LEU A 347 6.80 15.70 -0.10
CA LEU A 347 5.76 15.74 0.95
C LEU A 347 6.13 14.83 2.12
N GLY A 348 6.67 13.65 1.82
CA GLY A 348 6.96 12.61 2.78
C GLY A 348 7.56 11.39 2.10
N ARG A 349 7.71 10.31 2.88
CA ARG A 349 8.25 9.04 2.43
C ARG A 349 7.48 7.92 3.10
N TYR A 350 7.22 6.86 2.34
CA TYR A 350 6.88 5.56 2.88
C TYR A 350 8.16 4.83 3.26
N VAL A 351 8.18 4.16 4.42
CA VAL A 351 9.29 3.30 4.84
C VAL A 351 8.70 1.93 5.16
N GLY A 352 9.04 0.95 4.34
CA GLY A 352 8.54 -0.42 4.45
C GLY A 352 9.15 -1.22 5.60
N PRO A 353 8.61 -2.42 5.88
CA PRO A 353 9.05 -3.25 7.00
C PRO A 353 10.37 -4.00 6.73
N THR A 354 10.86 -4.02 5.49
CA THR A 354 12.00 -4.84 5.06
C THR A 354 13.16 -4.04 4.47
N GLU A 355 14.32 -4.67 4.33
CA GLU A 355 15.50 -4.13 3.63
C GLU A 355 15.50 -4.46 2.12
N ALA A 356 14.41 -5.01 1.57
CA ALA A 356 14.36 -5.35 0.15
C ALA A 356 14.39 -4.08 -0.70
N ILE A 357 15.07 -4.17 -1.85
CA ILE A 357 15.20 -3.06 -2.79
C ILE A 357 13.83 -2.72 -3.37
N ASP A 358 13.46 -1.45 -3.33
CA ASP A 358 12.28 -0.93 -4.01
C ASP A 358 12.45 -0.98 -5.54
N HIS A 359 11.37 -1.19 -6.31
CA HIS A 359 11.50 -1.27 -7.76
C HIS A 359 10.28 -0.68 -8.47
N ASN A 360 9.62 -1.43 -9.35
CA ASN A 360 8.52 -0.90 -10.15
C ASN A 360 7.24 -0.75 -9.34
N LEU A 361 6.74 0.48 -9.27
CA LEU A 361 5.46 0.84 -8.66
C LEU A 361 4.47 1.35 -9.69
N TYR A 362 3.19 1.00 -9.51
CA TYR A 362 2.09 1.48 -10.33
C TYR A 362 0.93 1.90 -9.44
N THR A 363 0.09 2.83 -9.89
CA THR A 363 -1.04 3.32 -9.09
C THR A 363 -2.36 3.00 -9.77
N LYS A 364 -3.36 2.63 -8.97
CA LYS A 364 -4.71 2.39 -9.44
C LYS A 364 -5.68 2.50 -8.28
N ASP A 365 -6.80 3.20 -8.49
CA ASP A 365 -7.94 3.25 -7.57
C ASP A 365 -7.58 3.62 -6.12
N GLY A 366 -6.62 4.53 -5.91
CA GLY A 366 -6.19 4.97 -4.58
C GLY A 366 -5.15 4.06 -3.90
N TYR A 367 -4.60 3.09 -4.63
CA TYR A 367 -3.56 2.19 -4.14
C TYR A 367 -2.28 2.29 -4.99
N VAL A 368 -1.15 1.98 -4.35
CA VAL A 368 0.16 1.79 -4.98
C VAL A 368 0.49 0.30 -4.95
N PHE A 369 0.79 -0.27 -6.12
CA PHE A 369 1.20 -1.65 -6.33
C PHE A 369 2.69 -1.66 -6.61
N GLU A 370 3.48 -1.93 -5.57
CA GLU A 370 4.92 -1.84 -5.58
C GLU A 370 5.54 -3.23 -5.61
N THR A 371 6.50 -3.45 -6.49
CA THR A 371 7.31 -4.66 -6.49
C THR A 371 8.66 -4.37 -5.86
N ASN A 372 9.04 -5.15 -4.85
CA ASN A 372 10.27 -4.96 -4.08
C ASN A 372 11.18 -6.17 -4.15
N TYR A 373 11.55 -6.61 -5.36
CA TYR A 373 12.42 -7.76 -5.62
C TYR A 373 12.15 -8.96 -4.71
N ARG A 374 12.98 -9.13 -3.66
CA ARG A 374 12.93 -10.23 -2.69
C ARG A 374 11.76 -10.17 -1.71
N ALA A 375 11.08 -9.04 -1.58
CA ALA A 375 9.88 -8.88 -0.76
C ALA A 375 8.58 -8.97 -1.57
N GLY A 376 8.65 -9.25 -2.88
CA GLY A 376 7.50 -9.45 -3.75
C GLY A 376 6.62 -8.21 -3.95
N LEU A 377 5.32 -8.43 -4.13
CA LEU A 377 4.30 -7.38 -4.29
C LEU A 377 3.91 -6.80 -2.92
N ARG A 378 3.90 -5.47 -2.83
CA ARG A 378 3.36 -4.67 -1.73
C ARG A 378 2.22 -3.80 -2.25
N ILE A 379 1.13 -3.73 -1.50
CA ILE A 379 -0.04 -2.92 -1.83
C ILE A 379 -0.21 -1.87 -0.73
N LEU A 380 -0.06 -0.61 -1.11
CA LEU A 380 -0.11 0.53 -0.20
C LEU A 380 -1.37 1.35 -0.45
N ASN A 381 -2.13 1.66 0.61
CA ASN A 381 -3.25 2.59 0.58
C ASN A 381 -2.70 4.04 0.55
N ALA A 382 -3.27 4.87 -0.32
CA ALA A 382 -2.89 6.27 -0.54
C ALA A 382 -3.96 7.31 -0.15
N ASP A 383 -4.90 6.96 0.72
CA ASP A 383 -5.95 7.86 1.20
C ASP A 383 -5.40 9.09 1.94
N ASP A 384 -4.26 8.93 2.64
CA ASP A 384 -3.58 10.02 3.37
C ASP A 384 -2.37 10.62 2.61
N ILE A 385 -2.31 10.44 1.28
CA ILE A 385 -1.16 10.85 0.48
C ILE A 385 -0.91 12.36 0.50
N ALA A 386 -1.96 13.17 0.68
CA ALA A 386 -1.86 14.62 0.77
C ALA A 386 -1.04 15.10 2.00
N ASN A 387 -0.94 14.26 3.04
CA ASN A 387 -0.10 14.51 4.21
C ASN A 387 1.28 13.82 4.11
N GLY A 388 1.60 13.21 2.96
CA GLY A 388 2.86 12.53 2.73
C GLY A 388 2.94 11.14 3.36
N ASN A 389 1.81 10.44 3.49
CA ASN A 389 1.73 9.12 4.10
C ASN A 389 1.17 8.06 3.13
N LEU A 390 1.66 6.84 3.27
CA LEU A 390 1.16 5.61 2.64
C LEU A 390 1.10 4.51 3.72
N GLU A 391 0.17 3.58 3.58
CA GLU A 391 0.01 2.47 4.53
C GLU A 391 0.01 1.12 3.80
N GLU A 392 0.86 0.17 4.19
CA GLU A 392 0.80 -1.19 3.62
C GLU A 392 -0.41 -1.96 4.15
N VAL A 393 -1.31 -2.34 3.24
CA VAL A 393 -2.56 -3.05 3.58
C VAL A 393 -2.55 -4.52 3.17
N ALA A 394 -1.69 -4.90 2.23
CA ALA A 394 -1.62 -6.25 1.69
C ALA A 394 -0.26 -6.53 1.00
N TYR A 395 0.13 -7.80 0.93
CA TYR A 395 1.35 -8.21 0.21
C TYR A 395 1.29 -9.66 -0.29
N PHE A 396 2.13 -9.97 -1.27
CA PHE A 396 2.41 -11.35 -1.71
C PHE A 396 3.89 -11.51 -2.07
N ASP A 397 4.60 -12.38 -1.36
CA ASP A 397 6.05 -12.55 -1.48
C ASP A 397 6.40 -13.81 -2.29
N THR A 398 7.08 -13.64 -3.42
CA THR A 398 7.52 -14.74 -4.28
C THR A 398 8.82 -15.41 -3.78
N ILE A 399 9.50 -14.85 -2.77
CA ILE A 399 10.77 -15.32 -2.20
C ILE A 399 10.62 -15.54 -0.67
N PRO A 400 10.04 -16.67 -0.22
CA PRO A 400 9.69 -16.91 1.19
C PRO A 400 10.81 -16.82 2.22
N ASN A 401 12.07 -16.93 1.79
CA ASN A 401 13.21 -17.15 2.68
C ASN A 401 14.17 -15.95 2.77
N SER A 402 13.85 -14.82 2.14
CA SER A 402 14.78 -13.69 2.12
C SER A 402 14.08 -12.39 1.76
N ASN A 403 14.33 -11.35 2.56
CA ASN A 403 13.99 -9.95 2.24
C ASN A 403 15.25 -9.08 2.09
N ALA A 404 16.36 -9.68 1.64
CA ALA A 404 17.64 -8.97 1.54
C ALA A 404 17.65 -7.99 0.34
N ALA A 405 18.42 -6.91 0.46
CA ALA A 405 18.66 -5.92 -0.59
C ALA A 405 19.41 -6.52 -1.81
N GLN A 406 18.71 -7.27 -2.67
CA GLN A 406 19.26 -8.00 -3.83
C GLN A 406 18.31 -7.95 -5.04
N PHE A 407 18.89 -7.90 -6.25
CA PHE A 407 18.18 -7.84 -7.54
C PHE A 407 17.65 -9.19 -8.03
N SER A 408 16.92 -9.90 -7.17
CA SER A 408 16.31 -11.21 -7.48
C SER A 408 14.92 -11.28 -6.87
N GLY A 409 13.99 -11.98 -7.51
CA GLY A 409 12.58 -12.04 -7.09
C GLY A 409 11.68 -11.38 -8.12
N THR A 410 10.65 -10.68 -7.65
CA THR A 410 9.68 -10.04 -8.56
C THR A 410 10.32 -8.80 -9.21
N TRP A 411 10.31 -8.73 -10.54
CA TRP A 411 10.81 -7.59 -11.31
C TRP A 411 9.74 -6.51 -11.48
N SER A 412 8.51 -6.89 -11.85
CA SER A 412 7.43 -5.92 -12.11
C SER A 412 6.08 -6.59 -11.91
N ASN A 413 5.04 -5.76 -11.82
CA ASN A 413 3.65 -6.17 -11.68
C ASN A 413 2.75 -5.46 -12.69
N TYR A 414 1.56 -6.02 -12.95
CA TYR A 414 0.51 -5.33 -13.70
C TYR A 414 -0.84 -5.55 -13.02
N ALA A 415 -1.47 -4.45 -12.57
CA ALA A 415 -2.70 -4.45 -11.77
C ALA A 415 -3.93 -3.87 -12.49
N TYR A 416 -3.84 -3.58 -13.79
CA TYR A 416 -4.88 -2.85 -14.53
C TYR A 416 -5.96 -3.74 -15.18
N PHE A 417 -5.94 -5.05 -14.93
CA PHE A 417 -7.00 -5.94 -15.40
C PHE A 417 -8.35 -5.62 -14.75
N ALA A 418 -9.43 -5.79 -15.51
CA ALA A 418 -10.79 -5.52 -15.05
C ALA A 418 -11.30 -6.63 -14.11
N SER A 419 -10.72 -7.83 -14.20
CA SER A 419 -10.96 -8.94 -13.28
C SER A 419 -10.49 -8.67 -11.84
N GLY A 420 -9.63 -7.67 -11.64
CA GLY A 420 -8.91 -7.42 -10.39
C GLY A 420 -7.71 -8.35 -10.18
N ASN A 421 -7.38 -9.21 -11.14
CA ASN A 421 -6.18 -10.03 -11.08
C ASN A 421 -4.92 -9.17 -11.25
N ILE A 422 -3.86 -9.54 -10.56
CA ILE A 422 -2.54 -8.94 -10.69
C ILE A 422 -1.58 -10.02 -11.18
N ILE A 423 -0.77 -9.69 -12.18
CA ILE A 423 0.30 -10.58 -12.67
C ILE A 423 1.65 -10.07 -12.22
N LEU A 424 2.51 -10.98 -11.77
CA LEU A 424 3.86 -10.70 -11.29
C LEU A 424 4.87 -11.49 -12.12
N SER A 425 5.93 -10.81 -12.56
CA SER A 425 7.06 -11.45 -13.24
C SER A 425 8.22 -11.63 -12.26
N ASP A 426 8.47 -12.86 -11.83
CA ASP A 426 9.64 -13.21 -11.05
C ASP A 426 10.79 -13.63 -11.97
N ILE A 427 11.94 -12.97 -11.83
CA ILE A 427 13.11 -13.12 -12.71
C ILE A 427 13.56 -14.59 -12.78
N GLY A 428 13.58 -15.24 -11.62
CA GLY A 428 14.13 -16.57 -11.41
C GLY A 428 13.09 -17.67 -11.59
N ASN A 429 11.88 -17.44 -11.12
CA ASN A 429 10.87 -18.49 -10.92
C ASN A 429 9.89 -18.60 -12.09
N GLY A 430 9.20 -17.51 -12.45
CA GLY A 430 8.10 -17.58 -13.41
C GLY A 430 7.06 -16.47 -13.26
N LEU A 431 5.92 -16.69 -13.89
CA LEU A 431 4.75 -15.83 -13.84
C LEU A 431 3.84 -16.25 -12.69
N PHE A 432 3.53 -15.34 -11.79
CA PHE A 432 2.49 -15.52 -10.78
C PHE A 432 1.25 -14.72 -11.18
N THR A 433 0.08 -15.29 -10.94
CA THR A 433 -1.19 -14.55 -10.96
C THR A 433 -1.73 -14.57 -9.55
N VAL A 434 -2.01 -13.38 -9.00
CA VAL A 434 -2.49 -13.20 -7.63
C VAL A 434 -3.73 -12.31 -7.64
N LYS A 435 -4.49 -12.33 -6.55
CA LYS A 435 -5.70 -11.53 -6.43
C LYS A 435 -5.84 -10.96 -5.02
N PRO A 436 -5.87 -9.63 -4.85
CA PRO A 436 -6.17 -9.04 -3.55
C PRO A 436 -7.59 -9.38 -3.10
N ASP A 437 -7.74 -9.70 -1.83
CA ASP A 437 -9.03 -9.77 -1.16
C ASP A 437 -9.44 -8.35 -0.74
N TRP A 438 -10.19 -7.69 -1.61
CA TRP A 438 -10.66 -6.32 -1.37
C TRP A 438 -11.69 -6.22 -0.24
N ASP A 439 -12.39 -7.31 0.08
CA ASP A 439 -13.30 -7.33 1.22
C ASP A 439 -12.49 -7.33 2.52
N ALA A 440 -11.42 -8.14 2.61
CA ALA A 440 -10.49 -8.12 3.75
C ALA A 440 -9.67 -6.82 3.84
N ILE A 441 -9.25 -6.22 2.72
CA ILE A 441 -8.53 -4.93 2.72
C ILE A 441 -9.45 -3.77 3.15
N GLY A 442 -10.67 -3.72 2.62
CA GLY A 442 -11.62 -2.63 2.88
C GLY A 442 -12.38 -2.77 4.20
N ASN A 443 -12.46 -3.98 4.74
CA ASN A 443 -13.01 -4.29 6.05
C ASN A 443 -12.03 -5.25 6.75
N PRO A 444 -10.87 -4.75 7.21
CA PRO A 444 -9.93 -5.56 7.98
C PRO A 444 -10.72 -6.15 9.14
N ASP A 445 -10.94 -7.47 9.10
CA ASP A 445 -11.81 -8.14 10.05
C ASP A 445 -11.23 -7.92 11.45
N PRO A 446 -11.95 -7.26 12.36
CA PRO A 446 -11.51 -7.17 13.75
C PRO A 446 -11.62 -8.53 14.48
N ASP A 447 -12.09 -9.60 13.83
CA ASP A 447 -12.33 -10.93 14.41
C ASP A 447 -11.58 -12.00 13.58
N PRO A 448 -10.29 -12.32 13.88
CA PRO A 448 -9.57 -13.37 13.17
C PRO A 448 -10.28 -14.73 13.30
N ASP A 449 -10.36 -15.47 12.18
CA ASP A 449 -10.98 -16.80 12.10
C ASP A 449 -10.35 -17.73 13.16
N PRO A 450 -11.16 -18.48 13.95
CA PRO A 450 -10.66 -19.51 14.87
C PRO A 450 -9.64 -20.51 14.29
N SER A 451 -9.51 -20.64 12.96
CA SER A 451 -8.50 -21.48 12.32
C SER A 451 -7.05 -20.97 12.41
N ASP A 452 -6.85 -19.73 12.84
CA ASP A 452 -5.55 -19.07 12.67
C ASP A 452 -4.59 -19.26 13.85
N TYR A 453 -5.14 -19.52 15.04
CA TYR A 453 -4.35 -19.76 16.23
C TYR A 453 -3.79 -21.19 16.29
N CYS A 454 -2.53 -21.32 16.71
CA CYS A 454 -1.89 -22.63 16.89
C CYS A 454 -2.71 -23.57 17.80
N GLU A 455 -2.69 -24.87 17.48
CA GLU A 455 -3.36 -25.91 18.30
C GLU A 455 -2.78 -26.00 19.72
N ALA A 456 -3.65 -26.03 20.74
CA ALA A 456 -3.25 -26.23 22.14
C ALA A 456 -4.29 -27.05 22.93
N ALA A 457 -3.83 -28.07 23.68
CA ALA A 457 -4.73 -28.89 24.49
C ALA A 457 -4.02 -29.69 25.59
N GLY A 458 -4.75 -29.99 26.67
CA GLY A 458 -4.38 -31.07 27.58
C GLY A 458 -4.69 -32.45 26.98
N ASN A 459 -3.91 -33.47 27.31
CA ASN A 459 -4.19 -34.86 26.91
C ASN A 459 -5.15 -35.55 27.90
N ASN A 460 -5.24 -35.04 29.12
CA ASN A 460 -6.09 -35.53 30.20
C ASN A 460 -6.55 -34.37 31.11
N ALA A 461 -7.87 -34.19 31.21
CA ALA A 461 -8.51 -33.23 32.12
C ALA A 461 -9.46 -33.91 33.13
N SER A 462 -9.42 -35.25 33.21
CA SER A 462 -10.37 -36.03 34.03
C SER A 462 -10.10 -35.93 35.54
N GLU A 463 -8.89 -35.50 35.91
CA GLU A 463 -8.46 -35.32 37.29
C GLU A 463 -8.47 -33.84 37.72
N GLU A 464 -8.10 -32.93 36.81
CA GLU A 464 -8.02 -31.49 36.98
C GLU A 464 -8.41 -30.74 35.72
N TRP A 465 -9.09 -29.61 35.88
CA TRP A 465 -9.50 -28.73 34.78
C TRP A 465 -9.69 -27.28 35.24
N ILE A 466 -9.88 -26.36 34.30
CA ILE A 466 -10.18 -24.96 34.58
C ILE A 466 -11.64 -24.91 35.05
N GLY A 467 -11.85 -24.66 36.34
CA GLY A 467 -13.21 -24.64 36.90
C GLY A 467 -13.93 -23.30 36.74
N LYS A 468 -13.16 -22.21 36.69
CA LYS A 468 -13.68 -20.86 36.50
C LYS A 468 -12.59 -19.89 36.06
N VAL A 469 -12.92 -19.05 35.06
CA VAL A 469 -12.14 -17.89 34.64
C VAL A 469 -12.92 -16.63 34.99
N GLU A 470 -12.30 -15.71 35.74
CA GLU A 470 -12.87 -14.39 36.05
C GLU A 470 -11.88 -13.30 35.64
N VAL A 471 -12.31 -12.37 34.80
CA VAL A 471 -11.49 -11.26 34.27
C VAL A 471 -12.31 -9.98 34.33
N GLY A 472 -11.94 -9.03 35.20
CA GLY A 472 -12.74 -7.84 35.47
C GLY A 472 -14.16 -8.21 35.95
N GLU A 473 -15.17 -7.82 35.18
CA GLU A 473 -16.58 -8.19 35.44
C GLU A 473 -17.00 -9.51 34.75
N PHE A 474 -16.19 -10.01 33.81
CA PHE A 474 -16.46 -11.27 33.12
C PHE A 474 -16.22 -12.46 34.05
N ALA A 475 -17.08 -13.47 33.95
CA ALA A 475 -16.93 -14.74 34.65
C ALA A 475 -17.52 -15.89 33.85
N ASN A 476 -16.71 -16.91 33.57
CA ASN A 476 -17.15 -18.17 32.96
C ASN A 476 -16.79 -19.34 33.87
N ALA A 477 -17.73 -20.28 34.05
CA ALA A 477 -17.51 -21.50 34.84
C ALA A 477 -17.71 -22.72 33.93
N SER A 478 -16.70 -23.57 33.88
CA SER A 478 -16.56 -24.65 32.91
C SER A 478 -16.31 -26.00 33.59
N GLY A 479 -16.50 -27.07 32.82
CA GLY A 479 -16.31 -28.46 33.26
C GLY A 479 -15.11 -29.10 32.57
N SER A 480 -14.70 -30.28 33.03
CA SER A 480 -13.53 -30.99 32.50
C SER A 480 -13.57 -31.17 30.97
N SER A 481 -12.72 -30.43 30.26
CA SER A 481 -12.36 -30.66 28.86
C SER A 481 -10.85 -30.57 28.65
N LYS A 482 -10.38 -31.11 27.53
CA LYS A 482 -8.97 -30.99 27.11
C LYS A 482 -8.67 -29.62 26.52
N TYR A 483 -9.65 -29.11 25.78
CA TYR A 483 -9.71 -27.82 25.14
C TYR A 483 -11.18 -27.40 25.14
N SER A 484 -11.47 -26.15 25.49
CA SER A 484 -12.82 -25.57 25.39
C SER A 484 -12.76 -24.29 24.57
N ASP A 485 -13.56 -24.24 23.52
CA ASP A 485 -13.76 -23.05 22.69
C ASP A 485 -14.94 -22.25 23.23
N PHE A 486 -14.65 -21.07 23.78
CA PHE A 486 -15.63 -20.09 24.27
C PHE A 486 -15.50 -18.77 23.52
N THR A 487 -15.09 -18.82 22.26
CA THR A 487 -14.93 -17.63 21.40
C THR A 487 -16.25 -16.96 21.03
N ASP A 488 -17.38 -17.60 21.35
CA ASP A 488 -18.71 -17.00 21.35
C ASP A 488 -18.98 -16.08 22.56
N MET A 489 -18.08 -16.08 23.56
CA MET A 489 -18.12 -15.21 24.74
C MET A 489 -17.07 -14.11 24.65
N THR A 490 -17.48 -12.88 24.94
CA THR A 490 -16.62 -11.69 24.86
C THR A 490 -16.20 -11.20 26.25
N VAL A 491 -14.89 -11.03 26.44
CA VAL A 491 -14.26 -10.43 27.63
C VAL A 491 -13.88 -8.99 27.31
N ALA A 492 -14.53 -8.02 27.95
CA ALA A 492 -14.19 -6.61 27.79
C ALA A 492 -12.88 -6.30 28.53
N LEU A 493 -11.85 -5.85 27.80
CA LEU A 493 -10.58 -5.41 28.34
C LEU A 493 -10.29 -3.97 27.93
N ALA A 494 -9.36 -3.37 28.67
CA ALA A 494 -8.95 -1.99 28.53
C ALA A 494 -7.45 -1.88 28.76
N ALA A 495 -6.81 -0.90 28.11
CA ALA A 495 -5.42 -0.54 28.39
C ALA A 495 -5.22 -0.31 29.91
N GLY A 496 -4.18 -0.94 30.47
CA GLY A 496 -3.87 -0.96 31.89
C GLY A 496 -4.12 -2.31 32.55
N GLU A 497 -4.27 -2.29 33.88
CA GLU A 497 -4.43 -3.50 34.70
C GLU A 497 -5.90 -3.89 34.87
N THR A 498 -6.25 -5.12 34.49
CA THR A 498 -7.57 -5.72 34.76
C THR A 498 -7.43 -6.90 35.71
N SER A 499 -8.21 -6.96 36.79
CA SER A 499 -8.09 -8.06 37.76
C SER A 499 -8.48 -9.41 37.16
N VAL A 500 -7.72 -10.47 37.47
CA VAL A 500 -8.01 -11.85 37.06
C VAL A 500 -8.05 -12.79 38.27
N THR A 501 -8.98 -13.74 38.27
CA THR A 501 -9.03 -14.88 39.19
C THR A 501 -9.29 -16.18 38.41
N LEU A 502 -8.39 -17.15 38.54
CA LEU A 502 -8.50 -18.46 37.91
C LEU A 502 -8.66 -19.54 38.97
N THR A 503 -9.72 -20.35 38.88
CA THR A 503 -10.07 -21.37 39.87
C THR A 503 -9.89 -22.77 39.30
N PRO A 504 -8.96 -23.59 39.82
CA PRO A 504 -8.88 -25.00 39.44
C PRO A 504 -10.05 -25.79 40.02
N SER A 505 -10.50 -26.81 39.29
CA SER A 505 -11.41 -27.85 39.79
C SER A 505 -10.78 -29.23 39.67
N PHE A 506 -11.15 -30.12 40.60
CA PHE A 506 -10.58 -31.47 40.69
C PHE A 506 -11.70 -32.50 40.89
N SER A 507 -11.57 -33.68 40.27
CA SER A 507 -12.51 -34.78 40.49
C SER A 507 -12.24 -35.53 41.81
N GLY A 508 -11.07 -35.34 42.41
CA GLY A 508 -10.66 -35.99 43.66
C GLY A 508 -9.62 -35.20 44.46
N SER A 509 -8.35 -35.60 44.35
CA SER A 509 -7.23 -34.92 45.04
C SER A 509 -6.93 -33.56 44.40
N SER A 510 -6.51 -32.58 45.20
CA SER A 510 -6.06 -31.29 44.69
C SER A 510 -4.58 -31.35 44.29
N TYR A 511 -4.26 -30.94 43.06
CA TYR A 511 -2.90 -30.85 42.54
C TYR A 511 -2.49 -29.40 42.33
N LYS A 512 -1.18 -29.14 42.27
CA LYS A 512 -0.67 -27.78 42.06
C LYS A 512 -0.53 -27.51 40.57
N GLU A 513 -1.25 -26.49 40.11
CA GLU A 513 -1.35 -26.11 38.71
C GLU A 513 -0.63 -24.78 38.45
N SER A 514 0.05 -24.70 37.31
CA SER A 514 0.64 -23.46 36.79
C SER A 514 -0.27 -22.88 35.72
N TRP A 515 -0.38 -21.55 35.69
CA TRP A 515 -1.31 -20.85 34.81
C TRP A 515 -0.60 -19.77 34.00
N LYS A 516 -1.04 -19.60 32.75
CA LYS A 516 -0.71 -18.43 31.92
C LYS A 516 -1.91 -18.01 31.10
N ILE A 517 -1.92 -16.73 30.71
CA ILE A 517 -2.87 -16.16 29.77
C ILE A 517 -2.11 -15.42 28.70
N TRP A 518 -2.50 -15.63 27.44
CA TRP A 518 -2.05 -14.86 26.30
C TRP A 518 -3.22 -14.09 25.68
N VAL A 519 -2.94 -12.90 25.15
CA VAL A 519 -3.86 -12.11 24.33
C VAL A 519 -3.10 -11.74 23.07
N ASP A 520 -3.70 -11.96 21.91
CA ASP A 520 -3.15 -11.53 20.62
C ASP A 520 -3.28 -10.00 20.54
N LEU A 521 -2.22 -9.31 20.93
CA LEU A 521 -2.25 -7.86 21.15
C LEU A 521 -1.83 -7.09 19.89
N ASN A 522 -1.33 -7.75 18.87
CA ASN A 522 -0.89 -7.14 17.62
C ASN A 522 -1.85 -7.47 16.44
N GLY A 523 -2.80 -8.40 16.64
CA GLY A 523 -3.81 -8.81 15.68
C GLY A 523 -3.27 -9.68 14.55
N ASP A 524 -2.17 -10.41 14.79
CA ASP A 524 -1.50 -11.22 13.77
C ASP A 524 -1.96 -12.70 13.73
N GLY A 525 -2.82 -13.10 14.65
CA GLY A 525 -3.37 -14.45 14.71
C GLY A 525 -2.51 -15.45 15.48
N ASP A 526 -1.46 -15.01 16.19
CA ASP A 526 -0.65 -15.88 17.05
C ASP A 526 -0.52 -15.41 18.51
N PHE A 527 0.36 -16.07 19.27
CA PHE A 527 0.62 -15.82 20.71
C PHE A 527 2.12 -15.91 21.04
N GLU A 528 2.99 -16.05 20.03
CA GLU A 528 4.41 -16.33 20.20
C GLU A 528 5.22 -15.06 20.44
N ASP A 529 4.57 -13.90 20.32
CA ASP A 529 5.18 -12.59 20.29
C ASP A 529 5.53 -12.03 21.68
N SER A 530 6.53 -11.14 21.71
CA SER A 530 6.97 -10.53 22.96
C SER A 530 5.98 -9.46 23.43
N GLY A 531 5.22 -9.79 24.47
CA GLY A 531 4.26 -8.86 25.08
C GLY A 531 2.86 -9.46 25.24
N GLU A 532 2.61 -10.59 24.59
CA GLU A 532 1.29 -11.22 24.53
C GLU A 532 0.99 -12.11 25.74
N GLU A 533 2.01 -12.57 26.47
CA GLU A 533 1.84 -13.19 27.79
C GLU A 533 1.42 -12.11 28.82
N VAL A 534 0.11 -11.87 28.91
CA VAL A 534 -0.46 -10.83 29.79
C VAL A 534 -0.59 -11.27 31.26
N PHE A 535 -0.46 -12.57 31.55
CA PHE A 535 -0.46 -13.08 32.93
C PHE A 535 0.31 -14.40 33.09
N SER A 536 1.00 -14.54 34.23
CA SER A 536 1.59 -15.79 34.71
C SER A 536 1.41 -15.94 36.21
N SER A 537 1.03 -17.13 36.70
CA SER A 537 0.86 -17.37 38.14
C SER A 537 2.18 -17.38 38.93
N GLY A 538 3.33 -17.49 38.25
CA GLY A 538 4.68 -17.55 38.84
C GLY A 538 4.99 -18.86 39.58
N SER A 539 4.17 -19.25 40.56
CA SER A 539 4.25 -20.52 41.29
C SER A 539 2.98 -21.35 41.12
N ALA A 540 3.13 -22.67 41.12
CA ALA A 540 1.99 -23.58 40.99
C ALA A 540 1.13 -23.61 42.28
N SER A 541 -0.19 -23.62 42.12
CA SER A 541 -1.18 -23.56 43.22
C SER A 541 -2.29 -24.59 43.04
N SER A 542 -2.76 -25.16 44.15
CA SER A 542 -3.93 -26.05 44.19
C SER A 542 -5.20 -25.33 44.67
N SER A 543 -5.18 -24.01 44.63
CA SER A 543 -6.24 -23.09 45.06
C SER A 543 -6.31 -21.93 44.07
N PRO A 544 -7.42 -21.15 44.03
CA PRO A 544 -7.57 -20.05 43.09
C PRO A 544 -6.35 -19.12 43.08
N VAL A 545 -5.91 -18.74 41.88
CA VAL A 545 -4.82 -17.76 41.67
C VAL A 545 -5.44 -16.43 41.27
N THR A 546 -4.91 -15.34 41.80
CA THR A 546 -5.39 -13.98 41.52
C THR A 546 -4.24 -13.10 41.07
N GLY A 547 -4.50 -12.16 40.16
CA GLY A 547 -3.55 -11.14 39.75
C GLY A 547 -4.20 -10.09 38.86
N SER A 548 -3.43 -9.53 37.95
CA SER A 548 -3.89 -8.59 36.92
C SER A 548 -3.38 -9.01 35.54
N LEU A 549 -4.22 -8.85 34.53
CA LEU A 549 -3.82 -8.80 33.13
C LEU A 549 -3.31 -7.39 32.85
N ASN A 550 -2.19 -7.25 32.16
CA ASN A 550 -1.66 -5.93 31.77
C ASN A 550 -1.77 -5.76 30.25
N ILE A 551 -2.70 -4.91 29.81
CA ILE A 551 -2.89 -4.58 28.40
C ILE A 551 -2.13 -3.29 28.09
N PRO A 552 -1.15 -3.29 27.18
CA PRO A 552 -0.39 -2.09 26.86
C PRO A 552 -1.28 -1.03 26.19
N ALA A 553 -0.97 0.25 26.41
CA ALA A 553 -1.70 1.35 25.76
C ALA A 553 -1.52 1.41 24.23
N SER A 554 -0.57 0.65 23.68
CA SER A 554 -0.35 0.49 22.25
C SER A 554 -1.14 -0.67 21.62
N ALA A 555 -1.88 -1.45 22.42
CA ALA A 555 -2.72 -2.51 21.88
C ALA A 555 -3.81 -1.89 20.98
N PRO A 556 -4.00 -2.38 19.73
CA PRO A 556 -5.08 -1.94 18.85
C PRO A 556 -6.44 -2.14 19.51
N GLU A 557 -7.35 -1.21 19.26
CA GLU A 557 -8.74 -1.36 19.67
C GLU A 557 -9.44 -2.34 18.73
N GLY A 558 -10.37 -3.13 19.27
CA GLY A 558 -11.10 -4.13 18.49
C GLY A 558 -11.21 -5.46 19.21
N LYS A 559 -11.71 -6.47 18.50
CA LYS A 559 -11.74 -7.82 19.03
C LYS A 559 -10.41 -8.53 18.74
N THR A 560 -10.11 -9.52 19.56
CA THR A 560 -8.96 -10.40 19.40
C THR A 560 -9.18 -11.68 20.24
N ARG A 561 -8.24 -12.63 20.22
CA ARG A 561 -8.29 -13.85 21.02
C ARG A 561 -7.54 -13.72 22.34
N MET A 562 -8.10 -14.34 23.38
CA MET A 562 -7.40 -14.63 24.63
C MET A 562 -7.39 -16.13 24.90
N ARG A 563 -6.21 -16.67 25.24
CA ARG A 563 -6.00 -18.07 25.60
C ARG A 563 -5.63 -18.21 27.07
N VAL A 564 -6.36 -19.04 27.81
CA VAL A 564 -6.10 -19.39 29.22
C VAL A 564 -5.64 -20.84 29.29
N ALA A 565 -4.46 -21.09 29.83
CA ALA A 565 -3.95 -22.46 29.98
C ALA A 565 -3.61 -22.81 31.43
N MET A 566 -3.98 -24.02 31.83
CA MET A 566 -3.68 -24.63 33.12
C MET A 566 -2.91 -25.92 32.91
N ARG A 567 -1.75 -26.07 33.56
CA ARG A 567 -0.88 -27.24 33.39
C ARG A 567 -0.27 -27.75 34.69
N TYR A 568 -0.28 -29.07 34.84
CA TYR A 568 0.36 -29.75 35.97
C TYR A 568 1.87 -29.88 35.78
N ASN A 569 2.63 -29.63 36.85
CA ASN A 569 4.07 -29.88 36.97
C ASN A 569 4.99 -29.12 35.98
N ALA A 570 4.46 -28.17 35.21
CA ALA A 570 5.23 -27.27 34.34
C ALA A 570 4.38 -26.04 33.98
N ALA A 571 5.03 -24.94 33.57
CA ALA A 571 4.32 -23.82 32.97
C ALA A 571 3.73 -24.22 31.59
N PRO A 572 2.51 -23.78 31.26
CA PRO A 572 1.97 -23.94 29.92
C PRO A 572 2.71 -23.08 28.89
N SER A 573 2.63 -23.47 27.62
CA SER A 573 3.04 -22.71 26.44
C SER A 573 1.77 -22.35 25.65
N PRO A 574 1.76 -21.28 24.83
CA PRO A 574 0.57 -20.91 24.07
C PRO A 574 0.17 -21.97 23.05
N CYS A 575 1.17 -22.70 22.50
CA CYS A 575 0.98 -23.75 21.50
C CYS A 575 1.40 -25.14 22.03
N GLY A 576 0.78 -26.18 21.46
CA GLY A 576 1.14 -27.59 21.65
C GLY A 576 0.31 -28.31 22.73
N THR A 577 0.62 -29.61 22.90
CA THR A 577 -0.12 -30.47 23.84
C THR A 577 0.68 -30.79 25.10
N PHE A 578 -0.02 -30.99 26.22
CA PHE A 578 0.58 -31.40 27.49
C PHE A 578 -0.24 -32.47 28.19
N ASN A 579 0.36 -33.23 29.11
CA ASN A 579 -0.27 -34.45 29.63
C ASN A 579 -1.53 -34.20 30.48
N TYR A 580 -1.51 -33.21 31.37
CA TYR A 580 -2.46 -33.02 32.47
C TYR A 580 -2.81 -31.53 32.61
N GLY A 581 -4.11 -31.21 32.53
CA GLY A 581 -4.69 -29.86 32.56
C GLY A 581 -5.59 -29.55 31.35
N GLU A 582 -5.86 -28.27 31.10
CA GLU A 582 -6.82 -27.78 30.10
C GLU A 582 -6.39 -26.43 29.49
N VAL A 583 -6.88 -26.14 28.29
CA VAL A 583 -6.78 -24.85 27.60
C VAL A 583 -8.20 -24.35 27.28
N GLU A 584 -8.45 -23.05 27.45
CA GLU A 584 -9.69 -22.39 27.08
C GLU A 584 -9.42 -21.11 26.27
N ASP A 585 -10.16 -20.93 25.19
CA ASP A 585 -10.05 -19.76 24.31
C ASP A 585 -11.32 -18.91 24.37
N TYR A 586 -11.14 -17.58 24.41
CA TYR A 586 -12.19 -16.58 24.53
C TYR A 586 -11.97 -15.46 23.51
N THR A 587 -13.02 -14.75 23.13
CA THR A 587 -12.87 -13.47 22.43
C THR A 587 -12.69 -12.36 23.45
N VAL A 588 -11.70 -11.51 23.24
CA VAL A 588 -11.50 -10.25 23.99
C VAL A 588 -11.94 -9.11 23.10
N GLU A 589 -12.59 -8.10 23.67
CA GLU A 589 -12.78 -6.80 23.03
C GLU A 589 -11.95 -5.78 23.80
N ILE A 590 -10.86 -5.30 23.19
CA ILE A 590 -10.00 -4.26 23.73
C ILE A 590 -10.62 -2.92 23.39
N GLY A 591 -11.22 -2.28 24.39
CA GLY A 591 -11.67 -0.89 24.30
C GLY A 591 -10.61 0.07 24.85
N SER A 592 -10.67 1.33 24.48
CA SER A 592 -9.95 2.39 25.20
C SER A 592 -10.31 2.32 26.67
N GLY A 593 -9.30 2.15 27.52
CA GLY A 593 -9.51 2.10 28.95
C GLY A 593 -10.08 3.40 29.48
N GLY A 594 -11.39 3.41 29.73
CA GLY A 594 -12.06 4.41 30.57
C GLY A 594 -11.70 5.87 30.31
N GLU A 595 -12.01 6.38 29.12
CA GLU A 595 -13.12 7.34 29.04
C GLU A 595 -14.21 6.65 28.19
N PRO A 596 -15.52 6.91 28.44
CA PRO A 596 -16.61 6.28 27.70
C PRO A 596 -16.49 6.59 26.19
N PRO A 597 -17.25 5.88 25.31
CA PRO A 597 -17.12 6.06 23.86
C PRO A 597 -17.15 7.55 23.53
N THR A 598 -16.19 8.06 22.77
CA THR A 598 -16.18 9.47 22.33
C THR A 598 -17.27 9.68 21.28
N ASP A 599 -18.51 9.60 21.72
CA ASP A 599 -19.40 10.69 21.41
C ASP A 599 -18.83 11.93 22.11
N PRO A 600 -18.59 13.06 21.41
CA PRO A 600 -18.05 14.23 22.06
C PRO A 600 -18.89 14.55 23.30
N ASP A 601 -18.31 14.54 24.50
CA ASP A 601 -19.02 15.06 25.66
C ASP A 601 -19.16 16.58 25.57
N SER A 602 -18.41 17.22 24.66
CA SER A 602 -18.53 18.64 24.31
C SER A 602 -18.59 18.86 22.81
N TYR A 603 -19.52 19.70 22.38
CA TYR A 603 -19.67 20.15 20.99
C TYR A 603 -19.60 21.66 20.95
N GLU A 604 -19.04 22.23 19.88
CA GLU A 604 -18.96 23.68 19.70
C GLU A 604 -19.31 24.11 18.28
N ASN A 605 -19.79 25.35 18.16
CA ASN A 605 -19.90 26.07 16.90
C ASN A 605 -19.17 27.41 17.05
N THR A 606 -18.08 27.56 16.31
CA THR A 606 -17.24 28.76 16.27
C THR A 606 -17.55 29.68 15.09
N THR A 607 -18.60 29.38 14.31
CA THR A 607 -19.06 30.23 13.21
C THR A 607 -19.74 31.48 13.78
N PRO A 608 -19.28 32.69 13.45
CA PRO A 608 -19.89 33.91 13.99
C PRO A 608 -21.26 34.22 13.37
N PHE A 609 -22.23 34.59 14.21
CA PHE A 609 -23.56 35.04 13.77
C PHE A 609 -23.82 36.49 14.18
N ALA A 610 -24.08 37.37 13.22
CA ALA A 610 -24.42 38.77 13.48
C ALA A 610 -25.81 38.88 14.13
N ILE A 611 -25.88 39.47 15.32
CA ILE A 611 -27.10 39.70 16.09
C ILE A 611 -27.72 41.04 15.63
N PRO A 612 -28.92 41.02 15.02
CA PRO A 612 -29.57 42.24 14.55
C PRO A 612 -30.22 43.04 15.69
N ASP A 613 -30.12 44.37 15.61
CA ASP A 613 -30.70 45.35 16.56
C ASP A 613 -32.23 45.20 16.68
N ASN A 614 -32.73 45.17 17.92
CA ASN A 614 -34.15 45.15 18.28
C ASN A 614 -35.01 44.14 17.48
N ASN A 615 -34.51 42.92 17.26
CA ASN A 615 -35.21 41.91 16.46
C ASN A 615 -35.83 40.82 17.34
N GLY A 616 -37.16 40.74 17.36
CA GLY A 616 -37.96 39.73 18.08
C GLY A 616 -37.66 38.27 17.73
N THR A 617 -37.16 38.03 16.51
CA THR A 617 -36.81 36.69 16.00
C THR A 617 -35.39 36.30 16.41
N GLY A 618 -34.45 37.25 16.33
CA GLY A 618 -33.02 37.03 16.63
C GLY A 618 -32.31 36.13 15.61
N ILE A 619 -31.17 35.59 16.00
CA ILE A 619 -30.41 34.57 15.26
C ILE A 619 -30.53 33.20 15.93
N SER A 620 -30.22 32.14 15.18
CA SER A 620 -30.15 30.77 15.69
C SER A 620 -28.90 30.09 15.12
N SER A 621 -27.98 29.69 15.98
CA SER A 621 -26.77 28.93 15.61
C SER A 621 -26.95 27.45 15.96
N PRO A 622 -26.75 26.49 15.03
CA PRO A 622 -26.94 25.06 15.29
C PRO A 622 -25.65 24.35 15.75
N ILE A 623 -25.80 23.27 16.51
CA ILE A 623 -24.78 22.25 16.78
C ILE A 623 -25.46 20.89 16.59
N ASP A 624 -24.89 20.01 15.78
CA ASP A 624 -25.35 18.64 15.62
C ASP A 624 -24.65 17.76 16.68
N VAL A 625 -25.44 17.23 17.61
CA VAL A 625 -24.96 16.36 18.71
C VAL A 625 -25.20 14.91 18.33
N THR A 626 -24.13 14.12 18.29
CA THR A 626 -24.20 12.68 18.04
C THR A 626 -24.51 11.88 19.31
N ARG A 627 -24.23 12.46 20.50
CA ARG A 627 -24.44 11.90 21.85
C ARG A 627 -25.86 11.42 22.04
N SER A 628 -26.04 10.12 22.20
CA SER A 628 -27.33 9.53 22.55
C SER A 628 -27.46 9.25 24.06
N GLY A 629 -28.69 9.22 24.57
CA GLY A 629 -28.99 9.01 25.98
C GLY A 629 -29.25 10.29 26.77
N ALA A 630 -29.54 10.15 28.07
CA ALA A 630 -30.02 11.25 28.91
C ALA A 630 -29.06 12.45 28.92
N SER A 631 -29.59 13.65 28.68
CA SER A 631 -28.81 14.90 28.68
C SER A 631 -28.38 15.35 30.06
N GLY A 632 -29.09 14.94 31.13
CA GLY A 632 -28.72 15.30 32.49
C GLY A 632 -28.62 16.82 32.67
N THR A 633 -27.54 17.27 33.33
CA THR A 633 -27.23 18.70 33.48
C THR A 633 -26.14 19.11 32.51
N VAL A 634 -26.50 19.89 31.50
CA VAL A 634 -25.57 20.33 30.46
C VAL A 634 -24.90 21.66 30.83
N SER A 635 -23.64 21.83 30.45
CA SER A 635 -22.89 23.09 30.54
C SER A 635 -22.85 23.77 29.17
N VAL A 636 -23.34 25.02 29.08
CA VAL A 636 -23.39 25.79 27.84
C VAL A 636 -22.44 26.98 27.91
N THR A 637 -21.34 26.95 27.18
CA THR A 637 -20.39 28.06 27.09
C THR A 637 -20.81 28.99 25.96
N VAL A 638 -20.90 30.30 26.24
CA VAL A 638 -21.36 31.31 25.29
C VAL A 638 -20.37 32.48 25.25
N ASP A 639 -19.91 32.85 24.05
CA ASP A 639 -19.15 34.07 23.79
C ASP A 639 -19.89 34.97 22.79
N ILE A 640 -20.38 36.12 23.29
CA ILE A 640 -21.08 37.14 22.53
C ILE A 640 -20.40 38.48 22.74
N THR A 641 -20.05 39.15 21.64
CA THR A 641 -19.67 40.56 21.63
C THR A 641 -20.92 41.43 21.49
N HIS A 642 -21.21 42.28 22.48
CA HIS A 642 -22.33 43.24 22.45
C HIS A 642 -22.06 44.38 23.43
N THR A 643 -22.38 45.63 23.07
CA THR A 643 -22.15 46.82 23.91
C THR A 643 -23.00 46.82 25.19
N TYR A 644 -24.20 46.23 25.17
CA TYR A 644 -25.04 46.09 26.35
C TYR A 644 -25.64 44.70 26.45
N LYS A 645 -25.08 43.84 27.32
CA LYS A 645 -25.61 42.48 27.50
C LYS A 645 -27.02 42.48 28.10
N GLY A 646 -27.39 43.54 28.83
CA GLY A 646 -28.75 43.76 29.35
C GLY A 646 -29.84 43.87 28.29
N ASP A 647 -29.50 43.93 27.01
CA ASP A 647 -30.47 43.93 25.93
C ASP A 647 -30.77 42.55 25.37
N LEU A 648 -29.90 41.57 25.67
CA LEU A 648 -29.92 40.24 25.09
C LEU A 648 -30.83 39.26 25.83
N VAL A 649 -31.57 38.47 25.06
CA VAL A 649 -32.18 37.21 25.50
C VAL A 649 -31.45 36.06 24.80
N VAL A 650 -30.92 35.11 25.57
CA VAL A 650 -30.21 33.93 25.07
C VAL A 650 -30.97 32.69 25.53
N ASP A 651 -31.42 31.88 24.56
CA ASP A 651 -32.14 30.63 24.80
C ASP A 651 -31.38 29.45 24.19
N LEU A 652 -31.26 28.36 24.93
CA LEU A 652 -30.86 27.05 24.43
C LEU A 652 -32.11 26.28 23.98
N LEU A 653 -32.09 25.77 22.75
CA LEU A 653 -33.17 24.97 22.18
C LEU A 653 -32.66 23.53 22.05
N HIS A 654 -33.36 22.62 22.72
CA HIS A 654 -33.15 21.18 22.62
C HIS A 654 -33.75 20.62 21.31
N PRO A 655 -33.22 19.52 20.75
CA PRO A 655 -33.73 18.91 19.50
C PRO A 655 -35.24 18.63 19.48
N ASP A 656 -35.83 18.30 20.63
CA ASP A 656 -37.29 18.07 20.80
C ASP A 656 -38.15 19.35 20.79
N GLY A 657 -37.53 20.53 20.69
CA GLY A 657 -38.20 21.84 20.71
C GLY A 657 -38.34 22.49 22.08
N THR A 658 -37.86 21.86 23.17
CA THR A 658 -37.83 22.47 24.51
C THR A 658 -36.88 23.67 24.52
N VAL A 659 -37.27 24.74 25.23
CA VAL A 659 -36.50 26.00 25.31
C VAL A 659 -36.08 26.27 26.74
N PHE A 660 -34.78 26.48 26.96
CA PHE A 660 -34.18 26.85 28.24
C PHE A 660 -33.60 28.25 28.14
N ASN A 661 -34.06 29.17 28.99
CA ASN A 661 -33.54 30.53 28.99
C ASN A 661 -32.25 30.61 29.80
N LEU A 662 -31.14 30.99 29.15
CA LEU A 662 -29.83 31.13 29.78
C LEU A 662 -29.59 32.54 30.30
N HIS A 663 -30.04 33.53 29.51
CA HIS A 663 -29.89 34.94 29.80
C HIS A 663 -31.16 35.69 29.40
N ASN A 664 -31.63 36.60 30.24
CA ASN A 664 -32.80 37.43 29.95
C ASN A 664 -32.62 38.83 30.48
N ARG A 665 -31.98 39.68 29.65
CA ARG A 665 -31.84 41.11 29.88
C ARG A 665 -31.26 41.48 31.25
N THR A 666 -30.37 40.63 31.78
CA THR A 666 -29.66 40.88 33.04
C THR A 666 -28.28 41.50 32.76
N GLY A 667 -27.61 42.04 33.78
CA GLY A 667 -26.27 42.65 33.61
C GLY A 667 -26.25 44.11 33.15
N GLY A 668 -27.40 44.71 32.83
CA GLY A 668 -27.53 46.16 32.59
C GLY A 668 -26.63 46.66 31.47
N SER A 669 -25.86 47.72 31.74
CA SER A 669 -25.01 48.38 30.75
C SER A 669 -23.61 47.75 30.60
N ALA A 670 -23.41 46.52 31.06
CA ALA A 670 -22.12 45.84 30.91
C ALA A 670 -22.02 45.19 29.53
N ASP A 671 -20.84 45.27 28.94
CA ASP A 671 -20.53 44.68 27.64
C ASP A 671 -20.41 43.16 27.74
N ASN A 672 -20.70 42.48 26.62
CA ASN A 672 -20.42 41.09 26.28
C ASN A 672 -21.02 40.00 27.20
N ILE A 673 -21.17 38.80 26.66
CA ILE A 673 -21.44 37.59 27.43
C ILE A 673 -20.31 36.62 27.15
N GLN A 674 -19.46 36.37 28.15
CA GLN A 674 -18.43 35.34 28.14
C GLN A 674 -18.64 34.49 29.39
N GLN A 675 -19.55 33.53 29.28
CA GLN A 675 -20.07 32.82 30.44
C GLN A 675 -20.46 31.39 30.08
N THR A 676 -20.22 30.47 31.02
CA THR A 676 -20.77 29.12 31.00
C THR A 676 -22.01 29.06 31.89
N PHE A 677 -23.12 28.57 31.33
CA PHE A 677 -24.39 28.34 32.02
C PHE A 677 -24.53 26.84 32.31
N SER A 678 -25.26 26.49 33.37
CA SER A 678 -25.60 25.10 33.69
C SER A 678 -27.12 24.93 33.60
N VAL A 679 -27.58 23.93 32.86
CA VAL A 679 -29.00 23.70 32.54
C VAL A 679 -29.35 22.24 32.82
N ASP A 680 -30.30 22.01 33.71
CA ASP A 680 -30.87 20.68 33.91
C ASP A 680 -31.90 20.38 32.81
N VAL A 681 -31.53 19.51 31.89
CA VAL A 681 -32.33 19.03 30.76
C VAL A 681 -33.06 17.73 31.12
N GLY A 682 -32.52 16.99 32.10
CA GLY A 682 -33.08 15.76 32.64
C GLY A 682 -32.92 14.57 31.71
N ALA A 683 -33.90 13.66 31.72
CA ALA A 683 -33.84 12.39 31.00
C ALA A 683 -34.15 12.48 29.49
N LYS A 684 -34.15 13.67 28.89
CA LYS A 684 -34.33 13.83 27.44
C LYS A 684 -33.08 13.31 26.72
N ASP A 685 -33.27 12.76 25.52
CA ASP A 685 -32.17 12.27 24.70
C ASP A 685 -31.32 13.43 24.18
N SER A 686 -30.01 13.29 24.25
CA SER A 686 -29.03 14.31 23.87
C SER A 686 -28.87 14.43 22.37
N ALA A 687 -29.23 13.38 21.62
CA ALA A 687 -28.94 13.30 20.20
C ALA A 687 -29.82 14.26 19.38
N GLY A 688 -29.20 14.88 18.38
CA GLY A 688 -29.86 15.73 17.41
C GLY A 688 -29.35 17.17 17.39
N GLN A 689 -30.04 18.02 16.62
CA GLN A 689 -29.58 19.39 16.40
C GLN A 689 -30.02 20.34 17.53
N TRP A 690 -29.06 20.74 18.37
CA TRP A 690 -29.23 21.78 19.37
C TRP A 690 -29.07 23.16 18.73
N LYS A 691 -29.72 24.18 19.29
CA LYS A 691 -29.59 25.56 18.79
C LYS A 691 -29.45 26.56 19.91
N LEU A 692 -28.55 27.54 19.74
CA LEU A 692 -28.51 28.73 20.58
C LEU A 692 -29.19 29.89 19.85
N ARG A 693 -30.25 30.41 20.45
CA ARG A 693 -30.99 31.56 19.92
C ARG A 693 -30.65 32.81 20.71
N VAL A 694 -30.18 33.83 20.01
CA VAL A 694 -29.82 35.13 20.62
C VAL A 694 -30.67 36.24 20.01
N LYS A 695 -31.30 37.03 20.87
CA LYS A 695 -32.16 38.16 20.48
C LYS A 695 -31.72 39.43 21.17
N ASP A 696 -31.50 40.48 20.41
CA ASP A 696 -31.53 41.83 20.95
C ASP A 696 -32.98 42.32 21.05
N GLN A 697 -33.39 42.82 22.21
CA GLN A 697 -34.73 43.32 22.50
C GLN A 697 -34.74 44.83 22.86
N ALA A 698 -33.62 45.53 22.70
CA ALA A 698 -33.56 46.98 22.77
C ALA A 698 -33.05 47.57 21.45
N ARG A 699 -33.10 48.90 21.34
CA ARG A 699 -32.70 49.63 20.13
C ARG A 699 -31.30 50.21 20.30
N ARG A 700 -30.59 50.33 19.19
CA ARG A 700 -29.35 51.11 18.90
C ARG A 700 -28.08 50.28 18.80
N ASP A 701 -28.09 49.05 19.28
CA ASP A 701 -26.90 48.24 19.42
C ASP A 701 -27.03 46.98 18.57
N THR A 702 -25.91 46.48 18.06
CA THR A 702 -25.83 45.19 17.36
C THR A 702 -24.67 44.43 17.96
N GLY A 703 -24.65 43.11 17.80
CA GLY A 703 -23.52 42.31 18.24
C GLY A 703 -23.24 41.11 17.38
N THR A 704 -22.41 40.23 17.90
CA THR A 704 -21.99 39.00 17.25
C THR A 704 -21.97 37.89 18.29
N LEU A 705 -22.66 36.79 18.02
CA LEU A 705 -22.37 35.51 18.67
C LEU A 705 -21.08 35.01 18.04
N ASN A 706 -19.97 35.02 18.80
CA ASN A 706 -18.66 34.64 18.29
C ASN A 706 -18.53 33.11 18.28
N SER A 707 -18.91 32.46 19.37
CA SER A 707 -18.95 31.00 19.50
C SER A 707 -19.85 30.56 20.64
N TRP A 708 -20.26 29.29 20.61
CA TRP A 708 -20.86 28.62 21.76
C TRP A 708 -20.62 27.12 21.71
N GLY A 709 -20.78 26.45 22.85
CA GLY A 709 -20.71 25.00 22.93
C GLY A 709 -21.59 24.42 24.03
N VAL A 710 -21.93 23.15 23.90
CA VAL A 710 -22.68 22.36 24.88
C VAL A 710 -21.81 21.20 25.33
N LYS A 711 -21.70 21.01 26.65
CA LYS A 711 -21.06 19.86 27.27
C LYS A 711 -22.06 19.08 28.11
N PHE A 712 -22.15 17.77 27.93
CA PHE A 712 -23.16 16.91 28.56
C PHE A 712 -22.74 16.34 29.91
#